data_AF-A0A943JVT5-F1
#
_entry.id   AF-A0A943JVT5-F1
#
_cell.length_a   1.000
_cell.length_b   1.000
_cell.length_c   1.000
_cell.angle_alpha   90.00
_cell.angle_beta   90.00
_cell.angle_gamma   90.00
#
_symmetry.space_group_name_H-M   'P 1'
#
loop_
_entity.id
_entity.type
_entity.pdbx_description
1 polymer ?
#
loop_
_entity_poly.entity_id
_entity_poly.type
_entity_poly.pdbx_seq_one_letter_code
_entity_poly.pdbx_strand_id
1 'polypeptide(L)'
;MANKGLVIDMNEAEKTITLNKGGKIEEKIEVGKKIFTQKPFEVGDEISYEMKGKNFNFIRKISSIEKENNRTTNNRRVDNKNNGNTGSKVNKLFTYPYNFVSLGDAEKINRKTVKNGENRGNLSGKLKCSLTNITPLFMGSGVSTGNDHKTEMILKDNGNYIIQASSLKGEIRNIIEVVTNSCIKNVETDRLEKREKAGGRTNIFGLIKRLPNEKTGEAGLIVESVKIKIHKEAIDDKNRLPGFYPIKVNKSIARHIDKPGRKTYKKGEKDPDAINDFYTFNKVTQDGTEDAILWVSASIGNKKYEKILVKKDFVEKGKGRNFLFPLTEYEDLKYLITQRNERDKEESKKEKKIDRKEIQINDPIIFQVEGENAINLAFSEIPRLRYKYSPYSLIPKEFQPCSSLDNLCFACRLFGTTGNSNEEKKSNDMTSYMGRVFISDAKCSEKKEKLSEVITMKPLGEPHPSLARFYLNGDNYDNNGAKIRGRKFYWHHSDKIKAGENYKSYLKSITTEEKARYNSSLSFLKPNNVFEFEVEFKNLTEEELGVLIYSLEIEDGMLHKFGKAKAFGFGSSKIEIKEFLLKSQNRYSDFTISYEKGNKEKYIDIAKQQYILNDRKEIKELQAILSKENSLDFSKSPFPEALDDKRGYTTLKWFTKNKDAVLPRILDYSKKK
;
A
#
# COMPACT_ATOMS: atom_id res chain seq x y z
N MET A 1 -3.86 49.72 6.31
CA MET A 1 -3.13 48.53 6.82
C MET A 1 -4.14 47.69 7.57
N ALA A 2 -4.30 46.42 7.19
CA ALA A 2 -5.25 45.53 7.84
C ALA A 2 -4.72 45.06 9.21
N ASN A 3 -5.53 45.23 10.26
CA ASN A 3 -5.26 44.75 11.60
C ASN A 3 -5.62 43.26 11.71
N LYS A 4 -4.98 42.55 12.64
CA LYS A 4 -5.28 41.15 12.98
C LYS A 4 -5.60 41.05 14.46
N GLY A 5 -6.59 40.24 14.82
CA GLY A 5 -6.95 40.01 16.22
C GLY A 5 -7.72 38.72 16.41
N LEU A 6 -7.53 38.08 17.56
CA LEU A 6 -8.34 36.95 18.00
C LEU A 6 -9.62 37.47 18.66
N VAL A 7 -10.79 37.05 18.19
CA VAL A 7 -12.08 37.34 18.82
C VAL A 7 -12.17 36.54 20.11
N ILE A 8 -12.25 37.24 21.23
CA ILE A 8 -12.31 36.61 22.56
C ILE A 8 -13.66 36.81 23.24
N ASP A 9 -14.44 37.80 22.82
CA ASP A 9 -15.80 38.01 23.28
C ASP A 9 -16.64 38.76 22.23
N MET A 10 -17.96 38.52 22.23
CA MET A 10 -18.95 39.16 21.36
C MET A 10 -20.26 39.39 22.14
N ASN A 11 -20.64 40.65 22.34
CA ASN A 11 -21.88 41.04 23.01
C ASN A 11 -22.88 41.65 22.01
N GLU A 12 -23.96 40.93 21.73
CA GLU A 12 -24.99 41.36 20.76
C GLU A 12 -25.84 42.53 21.28
N ALA A 13 -26.14 42.57 22.59
CA ALA A 13 -26.96 43.63 23.20
C ALA A 13 -26.23 44.98 23.15
N GLU A 14 -24.92 44.97 23.42
CA GLU A 14 -24.06 46.16 23.39
C GLU A 14 -23.47 46.44 21.99
N LYS A 15 -23.67 45.53 21.03
CA LYS A 15 -23.08 45.54 19.69
C LYS A 15 -21.56 45.68 19.69
N THR A 16 -20.88 45.00 20.60
CA THR A 16 -19.41 45.10 20.73
C THR A 16 -18.72 43.75 20.57
N ILE A 17 -17.49 43.76 20.08
CA ILE A 17 -16.58 42.62 20.09
C ILE A 17 -15.29 42.99 20.82
N THR A 18 -14.64 42.02 21.45
CA THR A 18 -13.35 42.20 22.11
C THR A 18 -12.29 41.40 21.36
N LEU A 19 -11.17 42.06 21.02
CA LEU A 19 -10.08 41.46 20.25
C LEU A 19 -8.77 41.41 21.05
N ASN A 20 -8.07 40.27 20.99
CA ASN A 20 -6.71 40.13 21.51
C ASN A 20 -5.68 40.28 20.38
N LYS A 21 -4.77 41.24 20.51
CA LYS A 21 -3.66 41.49 19.59
C LYS A 21 -2.34 41.11 20.25
N GLY A 22 -1.80 39.93 19.94
CA GLY A 22 -0.43 39.57 20.32
C GLY A 22 -0.17 39.42 21.82
N GLY A 23 -1.15 38.92 22.60
CA GLY A 23 -0.95 38.55 24.00
C GLY A 23 -1.22 39.66 25.03
N LYS A 24 -1.76 40.81 24.59
CA LYS A 24 -2.39 41.80 25.47
C LYS A 24 -3.88 41.90 25.12
N ILE A 25 -4.72 41.78 26.15
CA ILE A 25 -6.14 42.20 26.14
C ILE A 25 -6.15 43.71 26.48
N GLU A 26 -6.97 44.65 26.02
CA GLU A 26 -8.37 44.69 25.56
C GLU A 26 -8.59 45.93 24.66
N GLU A 27 -9.23 45.77 23.51
CA GLU A 27 -9.98 46.85 22.87
C GLU A 27 -11.40 46.33 22.61
N LYS A 28 -12.38 46.89 23.33
CA LYS A 28 -13.81 46.65 23.08
C LYS A 28 -14.23 47.55 21.92
N ILE A 29 -14.62 46.95 20.80
CA ILE A 29 -14.92 47.65 19.54
C ILE A 29 -16.40 47.53 19.25
N GLU A 30 -17.06 48.65 19.02
CA GLU A 30 -18.44 48.68 18.54
C GLU A 30 -18.50 48.25 17.06
N VAL A 31 -19.43 47.34 16.74
CA VAL A 31 -19.59 46.76 15.40
C VAL A 31 -21.03 46.86 14.91
N GLY A 32 -21.21 46.84 13.60
CA GLY A 32 -22.53 46.88 13.00
C GLY A 32 -23.38 45.64 13.31
N LYS A 33 -24.70 45.82 13.42
CA LYS A 33 -25.69 44.74 13.67
C LYS A 33 -25.55 43.55 12.71
N LYS A 34 -25.05 43.77 11.48
CA LYS A 34 -24.79 42.73 10.48
C LYS A 34 -23.80 41.65 10.94
N ILE A 35 -22.88 41.96 11.85
CA ILE A 35 -21.94 40.98 12.39
C ILE A 35 -22.68 39.90 13.19
N PHE A 36 -23.68 40.29 13.99
CA PHE A 36 -24.45 39.34 14.80
C PHE A 36 -25.51 38.60 13.99
N THR A 37 -26.09 39.24 12.95
CA THR A 37 -27.10 38.57 12.12
C THR A 37 -26.50 37.66 11.05
N GLN A 38 -25.37 38.01 10.45
CA GLN A 38 -24.73 37.21 9.38
C GLN A 38 -23.64 36.27 9.90
N LYS A 39 -23.23 36.42 11.18
CA LYS A 39 -22.20 35.62 11.86
C LYS A 39 -20.98 35.29 10.98
N PRO A 40 -20.28 36.31 10.43
CA PRO A 40 -19.12 36.07 9.57
C PRO A 40 -17.92 35.50 10.34
N PHE A 41 -17.94 35.55 11.68
CA PHE A 41 -16.98 34.97 12.61
C PHE A 41 -17.60 34.78 14.00
N GLU A 42 -16.94 34.00 14.85
CA GLU A 42 -17.35 33.69 16.22
C GLU A 42 -16.17 33.81 17.21
N VAL A 43 -16.47 33.71 18.51
CA VAL A 43 -15.44 33.72 19.56
C VAL A 43 -14.48 32.55 19.35
N GLY A 44 -13.18 32.82 19.34
CA GLY A 44 -12.10 31.88 19.03
C GLY A 44 -11.53 32.02 17.61
N ASP A 45 -12.20 32.76 16.73
CA ASP A 45 -11.68 33.05 15.39
C ASP A 45 -10.61 34.13 15.41
N GLU A 46 -9.54 33.94 14.62
CA GLU A 46 -8.59 35.01 14.33
C GLU A 46 -9.00 35.68 13.02
N ILE A 47 -9.18 37.00 13.06
CA ILE A 47 -9.75 37.76 11.95
C ILE A 47 -8.82 38.86 11.48
N SER A 48 -8.90 39.17 10.19
CA SER A 48 -8.31 40.37 9.60
C SER A 48 -9.42 41.42 9.43
N TYR A 49 -9.14 42.66 9.83
CA TYR A 49 -10.13 43.73 9.83
C TYR A 49 -9.47 45.10 9.62
N GLU A 50 -10.27 46.11 9.29
CA GLU A 50 -9.85 47.50 9.19
C GLU A 50 -10.75 48.41 10.02
N MET A 51 -10.15 49.43 10.64
CA MET A 51 -10.88 50.50 11.31
C MET A 51 -10.88 51.73 10.40
N LYS A 52 -12.07 52.22 10.06
CA LYS A 52 -12.25 53.52 9.39
C LYS A 52 -12.88 54.49 10.39
N GLY A 53 -12.05 55.19 11.15
CA GLY A 53 -12.50 55.93 12.34
C GLY A 53 -13.03 54.97 13.40
N LYS A 54 -14.27 55.18 13.89
CA LYS A 54 -14.94 54.27 14.82
C LYS A 54 -15.58 53.04 14.16
N ASN A 55 -15.63 52.99 12.82
CA ASN A 55 -16.32 51.92 12.10
C ASN A 55 -15.41 50.70 11.87
N PHE A 56 -15.84 49.56 12.40
CA PHE A 56 -15.23 48.26 12.18
C PHE A 56 -15.65 47.65 10.84
N ASN A 57 -14.67 47.28 10.02
CA ASN A 57 -14.88 46.56 8.77
C ASN A 57 -14.17 45.20 8.78
N PHE A 58 -14.96 44.13 8.76
CA PHE A 58 -14.44 42.77 8.66
C PHE A 58 -13.95 42.47 7.23
N ILE A 59 -12.76 41.88 7.11
CA ILE A 59 -12.20 41.48 5.81
C ILE A 59 -12.34 39.98 5.60
N ARG A 60 -11.76 39.16 6.51
CA ARG A 60 -11.77 37.68 6.40
C ARG A 60 -11.34 36.99 7.70
N LYS A 61 -11.68 35.70 7.83
CA LYS A 61 -11.08 34.80 8.83
C LYS A 61 -9.66 34.38 8.40
N ILE A 62 -8.77 34.26 9.37
CA ILE A 62 -7.38 33.82 9.18
C ILE A 62 -7.32 32.31 9.46
N SER A 63 -7.08 31.52 8.42
CA SER A 63 -6.99 30.07 8.54
C SER A 63 -5.79 29.63 9.39
N SER A 64 -5.90 28.50 10.07
CA SER A 64 -4.83 27.89 10.89
C SER A 64 -3.54 27.61 10.12
N ILE A 65 -3.58 27.55 8.78
CA ILE A 65 -2.40 27.39 7.90
C ILE A 65 -1.56 28.69 7.82
N GLU A 66 -2.19 29.87 7.88
CA GLU A 66 -1.46 31.15 7.88
C GLU A 66 -0.79 31.44 9.23
N LYS A 67 -1.24 30.78 10.31
CA LYS A 67 -0.67 30.89 11.67
C LYS A 67 0.72 30.22 11.76
N GLU A 68 0.99 29.19 10.97
CA GLU A 68 2.30 28.52 10.92
C GLU A 68 3.35 29.36 10.16
N ASN A 69 2.97 30.01 9.05
CA ASN A 69 3.91 30.79 8.24
C ASN A 69 4.42 32.08 8.91
N ASN A 70 3.63 32.71 9.77
CA ASN A 70 4.04 33.93 10.50
C ASN A 70 4.85 33.65 11.77
N ARG A 71 4.89 32.40 12.25
CA ARG A 71 5.78 32.01 13.37
C ARG A 71 7.22 31.71 12.93
N THR A 72 7.46 31.53 11.63
CA THR A 72 8.79 31.18 11.08
C THR A 72 9.71 32.34 10.72
N THR A 73 9.30 33.61 10.89
CA THR A 73 10.13 34.76 10.47
C THR A 73 10.82 35.53 11.60
N ASN A 74 10.53 35.30 12.88
CA ASN A 74 11.26 35.94 13.98
C ASN A 74 11.69 34.93 15.04
N ASN A 75 12.82 34.25 14.78
CA ASN A 75 13.87 33.93 15.75
C ASN A 75 14.92 33.01 15.10
N ARG A 76 15.86 33.62 14.37
CA ARG A 76 17.20 33.03 14.20
C ARG A 76 17.96 33.26 15.50
N ARG A 77 17.90 32.30 16.43
CA ARG A 77 19.00 32.00 17.34
C ARG A 77 19.08 30.49 17.51
N VAL A 78 20.26 29.99 17.15
CA VAL A 78 20.74 28.64 17.39
C VAL A 78 20.63 28.38 18.88
N ASP A 79 19.93 27.32 19.28
CA ASP A 79 20.32 26.56 20.44
C ASP A 79 19.97 25.08 20.26
N ASN A 80 21.04 24.31 20.27
CA ASN A 80 21.09 22.87 20.30
C ASN A 80 20.63 22.45 21.71
N LYS A 81 19.53 21.69 21.83
CA LYS A 81 19.31 20.81 22.98
C LYS A 81 18.26 19.75 22.67
N ASN A 82 18.73 18.51 22.66
CA ASN A 82 17.94 17.32 22.89
C ASN A 82 17.00 17.55 24.07
N ASN A 83 15.72 17.27 23.88
CA ASN A 83 14.94 16.71 24.99
C ASN A 83 13.89 15.74 24.42
N GLY A 84 14.02 14.49 24.84
CA GLY A 84 12.96 13.51 24.69
C GLY A 84 11.76 13.99 25.50
N ASN A 85 10.59 14.03 24.86
CA ASN A 85 9.34 14.07 25.59
C ASN A 85 8.31 13.22 24.86
N THR A 86 7.93 12.13 25.51
CA THR A 86 6.80 11.26 25.20
C THR A 86 5.52 12.07 25.41
N GLY A 87 5.06 12.72 24.32
CA GLY A 87 3.79 13.44 24.26
C GLY A 87 3.00 13.00 23.01
N SER A 88 1.79 12.51 23.24
CA SER A 88 0.74 12.13 22.29
C SER A 88 0.96 12.60 20.83
N LYS A 89 1.30 11.65 19.94
CA LYS A 89 1.34 11.88 18.48
C LYS A 89 -0.08 12.15 17.99
N VAL A 90 -0.48 13.42 17.96
CA VAL A 90 -1.65 13.85 17.18
C VAL A 90 -1.35 13.51 15.71
N ASN A 91 -1.96 12.43 15.21
CA ASN A 91 -1.85 12.04 13.81
C ASN A 91 -2.34 13.21 12.93
N LYS A 92 -1.41 13.87 12.23
CA LYS A 92 -1.76 14.94 11.29
C LYS A 92 -2.62 14.34 10.18
N LEU A 93 -3.85 14.84 10.04
CA LEU A 93 -4.76 14.44 8.97
C LEU A 93 -4.15 14.84 7.62
N PHE A 94 -4.08 13.90 6.67
CA PHE A 94 -3.62 14.16 5.30
C PHE A 94 -4.49 13.41 4.30
N THR A 95 -4.58 13.93 3.08
CA THR A 95 -5.35 13.31 2.01
C THR A 95 -4.58 12.13 1.40
N TYR A 96 -5.27 11.02 1.18
CA TYR A 96 -4.74 9.86 0.47
C TYR A 96 -5.87 9.21 -0.35
N PRO A 97 -5.60 8.69 -1.56
CA PRO A 97 -6.67 8.42 -2.53
C PRO A 97 -7.49 7.16 -2.24
N TYR A 98 -7.05 6.34 -1.28
CA TYR A 98 -7.77 5.17 -0.82
C TYR A 98 -7.70 5.03 0.69
N ASN A 99 -8.62 4.23 1.23
CA ASN A 99 -8.63 3.84 2.62
C ASN A 99 -9.18 2.42 2.77
N PHE A 100 -9.34 1.97 4.01
CA PHE A 100 -9.77 0.61 4.31
C PHE A 100 -11.03 0.64 5.15
N VAL A 101 -12.10 0.04 4.64
CA VAL A 101 -13.33 -0.25 5.38
C VAL A 101 -13.06 -1.44 6.29
N SER A 102 -13.37 -1.30 7.58
CA SER A 102 -13.10 -2.32 8.60
C SER A 102 -13.74 -3.67 8.23
N LEU A 103 -13.17 -4.77 8.75
CA LEU A 103 -13.67 -6.11 8.43
C LEU A 103 -15.11 -6.36 8.93
N GLY A 104 -15.47 -5.68 10.02
CA GLY A 104 -16.73 -5.81 10.73
C GLY A 104 -16.57 -6.60 12.03
N ASP A 105 -17.69 -6.88 12.67
CA ASP A 105 -17.77 -7.75 13.84
C ASP A 105 -17.77 -9.23 13.41
N ALA A 106 -16.89 -10.02 14.04
CA ALA A 106 -16.72 -11.43 13.76
C ALA A 106 -17.93 -12.28 14.19
N GLU A 107 -18.66 -11.85 15.22
CA GLU A 107 -19.86 -12.53 15.72
C GLU A 107 -21.04 -12.37 14.75
N LYS A 108 -21.01 -11.34 13.89
CA LYS A 108 -22.05 -11.07 12.89
C LYS A 108 -21.80 -11.75 11.54
N ILE A 109 -20.76 -12.58 11.41
CA ILE A 109 -20.47 -13.27 10.16
C ILE A 109 -21.48 -14.40 9.95
N ASN A 110 -22.31 -14.26 8.91
CA ASN A 110 -23.30 -15.27 8.53
C ASN A 110 -22.67 -16.38 7.66
N ARG A 111 -22.07 -17.39 8.32
CA ARG A 111 -21.57 -18.63 7.68
C ARG A 111 -22.63 -19.72 7.79
N LYS A 112 -22.94 -20.37 6.66
CA LYS A 112 -23.96 -21.42 6.57
C LYS A 112 -23.50 -22.57 5.69
N THR A 113 -24.04 -23.76 5.95
CA THR A 113 -23.84 -24.93 5.11
C THR A 113 -24.60 -24.80 3.78
N VAL A 114 -24.05 -25.37 2.72
CA VAL A 114 -24.70 -25.49 1.41
C VAL A 114 -24.79 -26.93 0.92
N LYS A 115 -24.43 -27.90 1.78
CA LYS A 115 -24.56 -29.32 1.46
C LYS A 115 -26.03 -29.68 1.30
N ASN A 116 -26.31 -30.71 0.49
CA ASN A 116 -27.65 -31.26 0.26
C ASN A 116 -28.71 -30.23 -0.15
N GLY A 117 -28.29 -29.10 -0.74
CA GLY A 117 -29.21 -28.03 -1.16
C GLY A 117 -29.67 -27.10 -0.05
N GLU A 118 -29.10 -27.18 1.16
CA GLU A 118 -29.42 -26.27 2.26
C GLU A 118 -29.10 -24.81 1.92
N ASN A 119 -29.85 -23.90 2.56
CA ASN A 119 -29.72 -22.46 2.39
C ASN A 119 -29.85 -21.98 0.92
N ARG A 120 -30.56 -22.77 0.10
CA ARG A 120 -31.08 -22.35 -1.19
C ARG A 120 -32.47 -21.76 -1.01
N GLY A 121 -32.68 -20.58 -1.56
CA GLY A 121 -34.02 -20.04 -1.70
C GLY A 121 -34.69 -20.53 -2.98
N ASN A 122 -35.84 -19.94 -3.29
CA ASN A 122 -36.67 -20.28 -4.45
C ASN A 122 -36.66 -19.19 -5.54
N LEU A 123 -36.02 -18.05 -5.30
CA LEU A 123 -36.04 -16.90 -6.21
C LEU A 123 -34.98 -17.06 -7.30
N SER A 124 -35.44 -17.10 -8.55
CA SER A 124 -34.57 -17.07 -9.74
C SER A 124 -35.07 -16.00 -10.70
N GLY A 125 -34.19 -15.37 -11.44
CA GLY A 125 -34.59 -14.24 -12.26
C GLY A 125 -33.43 -13.52 -12.92
N LYS A 126 -33.74 -12.33 -13.44
CA LYS A 126 -32.81 -11.44 -14.10
C LYS A 126 -33.01 -10.01 -13.64
N LEU A 127 -31.91 -9.27 -13.54
CA LEU A 127 -31.88 -7.82 -13.41
C LEU A 127 -31.24 -7.25 -14.67
N LYS A 128 -31.93 -6.35 -15.36
CA LYS A 128 -31.31 -5.56 -16.44
C LYS A 128 -30.83 -4.26 -15.86
N CYS A 129 -29.54 -4.01 -15.98
CA CYS A 129 -28.86 -2.92 -15.31
C CYS A 129 -28.24 -1.97 -16.34
N SER A 130 -28.20 -0.69 -15.97
CA SER A 130 -27.49 0.35 -16.68
C SER A 130 -26.42 0.94 -15.77
N LEU A 131 -25.21 1.12 -16.28
CA LEU A 131 -24.09 1.76 -15.60
C LEU A 131 -23.71 3.02 -16.35
N THR A 132 -23.68 4.17 -15.67
CA THR A 132 -23.21 5.45 -16.22
C THR A 132 -21.88 5.84 -15.58
N ASN A 133 -20.84 6.11 -16.38
CA ASN A 133 -19.56 6.58 -15.82
C ASN A 133 -19.60 8.10 -15.57
N ILE A 134 -19.55 8.52 -14.30
CA ILE A 134 -19.62 9.94 -13.90
C ILE A 134 -18.27 10.65 -14.06
N THR A 135 -17.18 9.89 -13.98
CA THR A 135 -15.80 10.38 -14.17
C THR A 135 -15.13 9.58 -15.31
N PRO A 136 -13.97 10.03 -15.83
CA PRO A 136 -13.25 9.29 -16.85
C PRO A 136 -13.07 7.80 -16.52
N LEU A 137 -13.27 6.94 -17.51
CA LEU A 137 -13.22 5.49 -17.34
C LEU A 137 -12.18 4.87 -18.28
N PHE A 138 -11.33 4.01 -17.72
CA PHE A 138 -10.41 3.18 -18.50
C PHE A 138 -10.50 1.72 -18.04
N MET A 139 -10.89 0.85 -18.98
CA MET A 139 -10.82 -0.59 -18.85
C MET A 139 -9.68 -1.07 -19.75
N GLY A 140 -8.58 -1.57 -19.18
CA GLY A 140 -7.43 -2.01 -19.99
C GLY A 140 -7.69 -3.38 -20.64
N SER A 141 -7.24 -3.56 -21.88
CA SER A 141 -7.35 -4.86 -22.58
C SER A 141 -6.30 -5.89 -22.14
N GLY A 142 -5.31 -5.47 -21.35
CA GLY A 142 -4.10 -6.24 -21.07
C GLY A 142 -3.05 -6.16 -22.19
N VAL A 143 -3.40 -5.59 -23.34
CA VAL A 143 -2.48 -5.34 -24.46
C VAL A 143 -1.87 -3.95 -24.31
N SER A 144 -0.56 -3.86 -24.46
CA SER A 144 0.18 -2.59 -24.48
C SER A 144 1.27 -2.60 -25.54
N THR A 145 1.57 -1.43 -26.12
CA THR A 145 2.70 -1.25 -27.04
C THR A 145 3.86 -0.50 -26.37
N GLY A 146 5.07 -0.71 -26.87
CA GLY A 146 6.29 -0.08 -26.39
C GLY A 146 7.09 -0.94 -25.40
N ASN A 147 8.42 -0.95 -25.55
CA ASN A 147 9.33 -1.74 -24.72
C ASN A 147 9.59 -1.05 -23.37
N ASP A 148 10.08 0.19 -23.40
CA ASP A 148 10.47 0.94 -22.20
C ASP A 148 9.33 1.76 -21.60
N HIS A 149 8.33 2.16 -22.38
CA HIS A 149 7.16 2.88 -21.90
C HIS A 149 5.91 2.26 -22.52
N LYS A 150 4.95 1.87 -21.68
CA LYS A 150 3.77 1.15 -22.13
C LYS A 150 2.66 2.12 -22.50
N THR A 151 2.14 1.99 -23.72
CA THR A 151 0.86 2.59 -24.12
C THR A 151 -0.21 1.51 -24.02
N GLU A 152 -1.14 1.66 -23.08
CA GLU A 152 -2.17 0.67 -22.79
C GLU A 152 -3.40 0.88 -23.69
N MET A 153 -3.90 -0.21 -24.26
CA MET A 153 -5.11 -0.18 -25.06
C MET A 153 -6.36 -0.36 -24.19
N ILE A 154 -7.40 0.40 -24.53
CA ILE A 154 -8.72 0.24 -23.93
C ILE A 154 -9.39 -1.03 -24.45
N LEU A 155 -10.11 -1.71 -23.58
CA LEU A 155 -10.80 -2.96 -23.86
C LEU A 155 -12.02 -2.74 -24.75
N LYS A 156 -12.13 -3.59 -25.78
CA LYS A 156 -13.26 -3.66 -26.70
C LYS A 156 -13.67 -5.11 -26.92
N ASP A 157 -14.94 -5.33 -27.17
CA ASP A 157 -15.50 -6.59 -27.69
C ASP A 157 -16.33 -6.28 -28.94
N ASN A 158 -15.98 -6.91 -30.06
CA ASN A 158 -16.60 -6.69 -31.38
C ASN A 158 -16.76 -5.19 -31.73
N GLY A 159 -15.71 -4.39 -31.46
CA GLY A 159 -15.69 -2.95 -31.72
C GLY A 159 -16.26 -2.06 -30.60
N ASN A 160 -17.12 -2.60 -29.74
CA ASN A 160 -17.76 -1.85 -28.65
C ASN A 160 -16.89 -1.79 -27.40
N TYR A 161 -16.85 -0.65 -26.71
CA TYR A 161 -16.22 -0.60 -25.39
C TYR A 161 -17.00 -1.40 -24.36
N ILE A 162 -16.29 -2.15 -23.53
CA ILE A 162 -16.90 -3.00 -22.51
C ILE A 162 -16.30 -2.81 -21.10
N ILE A 163 -17.12 -3.07 -20.09
CA ILE A 163 -16.68 -3.34 -18.72
C ILE A 163 -16.85 -4.85 -18.50
N GLN A 164 -15.75 -5.54 -18.22
CA GLN A 164 -15.78 -7.00 -18.01
C GLN A 164 -16.69 -7.38 -16.84
N ALA A 165 -17.42 -8.48 -17.01
CA ALA A 165 -18.23 -9.13 -15.98
C ALA A 165 -17.44 -9.38 -14.69
N SER A 166 -16.16 -9.73 -14.81
CA SER A 166 -15.26 -9.94 -13.67
C SER A 166 -15.04 -8.65 -12.86
N SER A 167 -14.97 -7.50 -13.53
CA SER A 167 -14.83 -6.18 -12.91
C SER A 167 -16.12 -5.73 -12.23
N LEU A 168 -17.27 -5.95 -12.88
CA LEU A 168 -18.60 -5.76 -12.26
C LEU A 168 -18.74 -6.62 -11.01
N LYS A 169 -18.50 -7.93 -11.15
CA LYS A 169 -18.55 -8.90 -10.05
C LYS A 169 -17.62 -8.51 -8.90
N GLY A 170 -16.40 -8.07 -9.19
CA GLY A 170 -15.44 -7.66 -8.17
C GLY A 170 -15.93 -6.51 -7.30
N GLU A 171 -16.46 -5.46 -7.93
CA GLU A 171 -16.99 -4.29 -7.20
C GLU A 171 -18.24 -4.62 -6.39
N ILE A 172 -19.22 -5.28 -7.02
CA ILE A 172 -20.48 -5.70 -6.39
C ILE A 172 -20.17 -6.63 -5.21
N ARG A 173 -19.28 -7.61 -5.41
CA ARG A 173 -18.84 -8.53 -4.36
C ARG A 173 -18.18 -7.79 -3.20
N ASN A 174 -17.33 -6.79 -3.45
CA ASN A 174 -16.63 -6.05 -2.40
C ASN A 174 -17.62 -5.31 -1.48
N ILE A 175 -18.68 -4.72 -2.05
CA ILE A 175 -19.78 -4.11 -1.28
C ILE A 175 -20.51 -5.17 -0.45
N ILE A 176 -20.90 -6.28 -1.07
CA ILE A 176 -21.56 -7.41 -0.37
C ILE A 176 -20.68 -7.94 0.76
N GLU A 177 -19.37 -8.05 0.55
CA GLU A 177 -18.44 -8.55 1.56
C GLU A 177 -18.39 -7.66 2.80
N VAL A 178 -18.51 -6.34 2.65
CA VAL A 178 -18.64 -5.41 3.77
C VAL A 178 -20.01 -5.54 4.42
N VAL A 179 -21.09 -5.43 3.65
CA VAL A 179 -22.47 -5.43 4.16
C VAL A 179 -22.75 -6.67 5.00
N THR A 180 -22.17 -7.81 4.62
CA THR A 180 -22.44 -9.13 5.23
C THR A 180 -21.29 -9.66 6.10
N ASN A 181 -20.25 -8.88 6.35
CA ASN A 181 -19.03 -9.30 7.07
C ASN A 181 -18.40 -10.58 6.50
N SER A 182 -18.54 -10.83 5.21
CA SER A 182 -18.01 -12.04 4.56
C SER A 182 -16.48 -12.08 4.57
N CYS A 183 -15.89 -13.26 4.36
CA CYS A 183 -14.43 -13.40 4.27
C CYS A 183 -13.79 -12.43 3.26
N ILE A 184 -12.57 -11.97 3.53
CA ILE A 184 -11.77 -11.19 2.58
C ILE A 184 -11.00 -12.12 1.64
N LYS A 185 -10.84 -11.72 0.38
CA LYS A 185 -10.06 -12.44 -0.64
C LYS A 185 -8.99 -11.54 -1.26
N ASN A 186 -8.11 -12.11 -2.07
CA ASN A 186 -7.04 -11.40 -2.79
C ASN A 186 -6.05 -10.67 -1.87
N VAL A 187 -5.65 -11.34 -0.78
CA VAL A 187 -4.62 -10.86 0.14
C VAL A 187 -3.35 -11.67 -0.11
N GLU A 188 -2.21 -10.98 -0.17
CA GLU A 188 -0.89 -11.57 -0.40
C GLU A 188 -0.57 -12.66 0.62
N THR A 189 -0.30 -13.87 0.13
CA THR A 189 -0.02 -15.06 0.94
C THR A 189 1.45 -15.15 1.31
N ASP A 190 2.32 -14.58 0.48
CA ASP A 190 3.76 -14.60 0.71
C ASP A 190 4.20 -13.53 1.73
N ARG A 191 5.25 -13.87 2.50
CA ARG A 191 5.89 -12.90 3.39
C ARG A 191 6.63 -11.85 2.58
N LEU A 192 6.29 -10.58 2.82
CA LEU A 192 6.87 -9.42 2.15
C LEU A 192 8.35 -9.19 2.56
N GLU A 193 9.07 -8.40 1.76
CA GLU A 193 10.46 -8.01 2.06
C GLU A 193 10.53 -6.68 2.83
N LYS A 194 11.53 -6.56 3.70
CA LYS A 194 11.95 -5.32 4.37
C LYS A 194 13.42 -5.04 4.10
N ARG A 195 13.78 -3.75 3.98
CA ARG A 195 15.18 -3.35 3.83
C ARG A 195 15.70 -2.78 5.13
N GLU A 196 16.80 -3.34 5.60
CA GLU A 196 17.48 -2.85 6.80
C GLU A 196 18.15 -1.49 6.56
N LYS A 197 18.32 -0.73 7.65
CA LYS A 197 19.08 0.52 7.63
C LYS A 197 20.57 0.24 7.87
N ALA A 198 21.43 1.13 7.39
CA ALA A 198 22.85 1.09 7.76
C ALA A 198 22.98 1.18 9.30
N GLY A 199 23.69 0.22 9.91
CA GLY A 199 23.81 0.11 11.37
C GLY A 199 22.54 -0.37 12.09
N GLY A 200 21.49 -0.77 11.37
CA GLY A 200 20.23 -1.24 11.96
C GLY A 200 20.30 -2.65 12.55
N ARG A 201 21.37 -3.40 12.26
CA ARG A 201 21.61 -4.74 12.80
C ARG A 201 23.07 -4.97 13.12
N THR A 202 23.32 -5.84 14.10
CA THR A 202 24.67 -6.37 14.37
C THR A 202 25.02 -7.41 13.31
N ASN A 203 26.10 -7.17 12.56
CA ASN A 203 26.55 -8.08 11.52
C ASN A 203 27.64 -9.01 12.06
N ILE A 204 27.33 -10.30 12.20
CA ILE A 204 28.33 -11.36 12.44
C ILE A 204 28.63 -12.05 11.11
N PHE A 205 29.89 -12.43 10.91
CA PHE A 205 30.37 -13.07 9.70
C PHE A 205 30.68 -14.54 9.99
N GLY A 206 30.42 -15.41 9.02
CA GLY A 206 30.72 -16.84 9.16
C GLY A 206 30.82 -17.55 7.83
N LEU A 207 31.21 -18.82 7.90
CA LEU A 207 31.25 -19.74 6.77
C LEU A 207 30.23 -20.85 6.98
N ILE A 208 29.39 -21.09 5.99
CA ILE A 208 28.44 -22.21 5.99
C ILE A 208 29.23 -23.52 5.91
N LYS A 209 29.09 -24.41 6.89
CA LYS A 209 29.75 -25.73 6.89
C LYS A 209 28.79 -26.89 6.63
N ARG A 210 27.52 -26.71 6.95
CA ARG A 210 26.46 -27.68 6.67
C ARG A 210 25.17 -26.94 6.34
N LEU A 211 24.45 -27.40 5.33
CA LEU A 211 23.10 -26.92 5.01
C LEU A 211 22.07 -27.72 5.81
N PRO A 212 20.91 -27.13 6.16
CA PRO A 212 19.85 -27.86 6.81
C PRO A 212 19.30 -28.96 5.90
N ASN A 213 18.81 -30.04 6.51
CA ASN A 213 18.22 -31.16 5.80
C ASN A 213 16.73 -31.29 6.17
N GLU A 214 15.88 -31.10 5.17
CA GLU A 214 14.42 -31.16 5.32
C GLU A 214 13.92 -32.53 5.78
N LYS A 215 14.53 -33.62 5.29
CA LYS A 215 14.09 -34.99 5.61
C LYS A 215 14.45 -35.41 7.03
N THR A 216 15.62 -35.00 7.52
CA THR A 216 16.11 -35.40 8.84
C THR A 216 15.81 -34.36 9.93
N GLY A 217 15.39 -33.15 9.55
CA GLY A 217 15.17 -32.04 10.47
C GLY A 217 16.46 -31.42 11.03
N GLU A 218 17.62 -31.84 10.52
CA GLU A 218 18.89 -31.28 10.97
C GLU A 218 19.03 -29.81 10.56
N ALA A 219 19.32 -28.94 11.53
CA ALA A 219 19.65 -27.54 11.29
C ALA A 219 20.99 -27.41 10.54
N GLY A 220 21.19 -26.33 9.78
CA GLY A 220 22.48 -26.00 9.18
C GLY A 220 23.51 -25.55 10.22
N LEU A 221 24.79 -25.48 9.82
CA LEU A 221 25.91 -25.10 10.68
C LEU A 221 26.72 -23.97 10.04
N ILE A 222 26.97 -22.90 10.80
CA ILE A 222 27.86 -21.79 10.46
C ILE A 222 29.01 -21.74 11.47
N VAL A 223 30.24 -21.58 10.97
CA VAL A 223 31.43 -21.33 11.80
C VAL A 223 31.75 -19.84 11.78
N GLU A 224 31.87 -19.22 12.95
CA GLU A 224 32.18 -17.78 13.11
C GLU A 224 33.50 -17.42 12.42
N SER A 225 33.51 -16.29 11.72
CA SER A 225 34.65 -15.79 10.97
C SER A 225 34.89 -14.31 11.24
N VAL A 226 36.15 -13.90 11.19
CA VAL A 226 36.56 -12.50 11.28
C VAL A 226 36.54 -11.89 9.89
N LYS A 227 35.92 -10.71 9.77
CA LYS A 227 35.98 -9.89 8.57
C LYS A 227 37.23 -9.02 8.60
N ILE A 228 38.11 -9.22 7.63
CA ILE A 228 39.22 -8.32 7.33
C ILE A 228 38.82 -7.48 6.11
N LYS A 229 38.88 -6.16 6.23
CA LYS A 229 38.71 -5.28 5.06
C LYS A 229 39.99 -5.30 4.22
N ILE A 230 39.85 -5.14 2.91
CA ILE A 230 40.98 -5.04 1.99
C ILE A 230 40.64 -4.06 0.87
N HIS A 231 41.57 -3.21 0.45
CA HIS A 231 41.34 -2.27 -0.64
C HIS A 231 41.17 -3.01 -1.99
N LYS A 232 40.27 -2.60 -2.87
CA LYS A 232 40.02 -3.29 -4.16
C LYS A 232 41.25 -3.39 -5.06
N GLU A 233 42.11 -2.36 -5.04
CA GLU A 233 43.37 -2.37 -5.80
C GLU A 233 44.37 -3.42 -5.33
N ALA A 234 44.14 -3.99 -4.14
CA ALA A 234 44.93 -5.07 -3.57
C ALA A 234 44.61 -6.45 -4.19
N ILE A 235 43.59 -6.52 -5.06
CA ILE A 235 43.15 -7.77 -5.68
C ILE A 235 43.88 -7.92 -7.01
N ASP A 236 44.56 -9.06 -7.20
CA ASP A 236 45.38 -9.37 -8.39
C ASP A 236 44.63 -9.13 -9.72
N ASP A 237 43.31 -9.31 -9.71
CA ASP A 237 42.41 -9.03 -10.82
C ASP A 237 41.40 -7.93 -10.43
N LYS A 238 41.68 -6.69 -10.87
CA LYS A 238 40.80 -5.53 -10.62
C LYS A 238 39.44 -5.64 -11.33
N ASN A 239 39.32 -6.54 -12.31
CA ASN A 239 38.08 -6.83 -13.04
C ASN A 239 37.38 -8.08 -12.49
N ARG A 240 37.86 -8.66 -11.38
CA ARG A 240 37.27 -9.82 -10.75
C ARG A 240 35.79 -9.56 -10.47
N LEU A 241 34.95 -10.44 -10.99
CA LEU A 241 33.51 -10.34 -10.84
C LEU A 241 33.10 -10.52 -9.37
N PRO A 242 31.92 -10.03 -8.96
CA PRO A 242 31.43 -10.27 -7.62
C PRO A 242 31.18 -11.77 -7.37
N GLY A 243 31.72 -12.28 -6.27
CA GLY A 243 31.69 -13.69 -5.92
C GLY A 243 32.49 -14.01 -4.67
N PHE A 244 32.62 -15.31 -4.40
CA PHE A 244 33.33 -15.87 -3.26
C PHE A 244 34.49 -16.72 -3.78
N TYR A 245 35.70 -16.35 -3.42
CA TYR A 245 36.91 -16.96 -3.96
C TYR A 245 37.72 -17.58 -2.81
N PRO A 246 37.84 -18.91 -2.75
CA PRO A 246 38.78 -19.56 -1.85
C PRO A 246 40.20 -19.06 -2.08
N ILE A 247 40.88 -18.67 -1.02
CA ILE A 247 42.26 -18.19 -1.05
C ILE A 247 43.02 -18.76 0.15
N LYS A 248 44.33 -18.93 -0.02
CA LYS A 248 45.26 -19.11 1.10
C LYS A 248 45.80 -17.74 1.48
N VAL A 249 45.65 -17.33 2.74
CA VAL A 249 46.16 -16.03 3.16
C VAL A 249 47.67 -16.14 3.35
N ASN A 250 48.45 -15.50 2.48
CA ASN A 250 49.92 -15.53 2.52
C ASN A 250 50.52 -14.12 2.46
N LYS A 251 51.84 -14.01 2.62
CA LYS A 251 52.57 -12.72 2.51
C LYS A 251 52.38 -12.00 1.17
N SER A 252 51.95 -12.67 0.09
CA SER A 252 51.58 -12.00 -1.17
C SER A 252 50.36 -11.11 -0.97
N ILE A 253 49.31 -11.58 -0.27
CA ILE A 253 48.14 -10.76 0.09
C ILE A 253 48.53 -9.62 1.04
N ALA A 254 49.56 -9.81 1.89
CA ALA A 254 50.14 -8.76 2.73
C ALA A 254 50.81 -7.63 1.93
N ARG A 255 51.46 -7.94 0.80
CA ARG A 255 52.09 -6.95 -0.10
C ARG A 255 51.09 -6.04 -0.82
N HIS A 256 49.80 -6.39 -0.82
CA HIS A 256 48.76 -5.67 -1.56
C HIS A 256 48.04 -4.57 -0.76
N ILE A 257 48.44 -4.37 0.49
CA ILE A 257 47.90 -3.34 1.38
C ILE A 257 48.60 -1.99 1.21
N ASP A 258 49.79 -2.01 0.63
CA ASP A 258 50.53 -0.82 0.26
C ASP A 258 50.08 -0.36 -1.13
N LYS A 259 49.47 0.82 -1.24
CA LYS A 259 49.23 1.40 -2.57
C LYS A 259 50.53 1.98 -3.15
N PRO A 260 50.84 1.72 -4.42
CA PRO A 260 51.66 2.63 -5.21
C PRO A 260 50.81 3.86 -5.60
N GLY A 261 51.04 4.98 -4.92
CA GLY A 261 50.84 6.34 -5.46
C GLY A 261 49.48 7.02 -5.25
N ARG A 262 49.36 7.85 -4.20
CA ARG A 262 48.74 9.20 -4.20
C ARG A 262 49.18 10.03 -2.97
N LYS A 263 49.20 11.36 -3.14
CA LYS A 263 50.09 12.41 -2.57
C LYS A 263 50.11 12.71 -1.05
N THR A 264 49.48 11.95 -0.15
CA THR A 264 49.41 12.35 1.29
C THR A 264 49.93 11.34 2.30
N TYR A 265 50.46 10.20 1.86
CA TYR A 265 51.08 9.19 2.73
C TYR A 265 52.41 8.73 2.12
N LYS A 266 53.43 8.52 2.96
CA LYS A 266 54.78 8.12 2.52
C LYS A 266 54.75 6.72 1.89
N LYS A 267 55.63 6.47 0.93
CA LYS A 267 55.81 5.15 0.30
C LYS A 267 56.11 4.10 1.39
N GLY A 268 55.23 3.11 1.55
CA GLY A 268 55.28 2.11 2.63
C GLY A 268 54.33 2.35 3.81
N GLU A 269 53.54 3.43 3.80
CA GLU A 269 52.45 3.64 4.76
C GLU A 269 51.19 2.88 4.32
N LYS A 270 50.66 2.07 5.24
CA LYS A 270 49.45 1.26 5.05
C LYS A 270 48.22 2.15 5.16
N ASP A 271 47.22 1.97 4.29
CA ASP A 271 45.92 2.65 4.43
C ASP A 271 45.24 2.19 5.74
N PRO A 272 45.13 3.04 6.78
CA PRO A 272 44.56 2.64 8.08
C PRO A 272 43.06 2.30 7.96
N ASP A 273 42.38 2.77 6.91
CA ASP A 273 40.98 2.45 6.62
C ASP A 273 40.82 1.19 5.76
N ALA A 274 41.91 0.70 5.15
CA ALA A 274 41.91 -0.55 4.37
C ALA A 274 41.89 -1.78 5.25
N ILE A 275 42.60 -1.77 6.38
CA ILE A 275 42.66 -2.88 7.32
C ILE A 275 42.26 -2.37 8.69
N ASN A 276 41.02 -2.68 9.06
CA ASN A 276 40.52 -2.33 10.38
C ASN A 276 41.06 -3.24 11.50
N ASP A 277 41.82 -4.30 11.19
CA ASP A 277 42.36 -5.25 12.17
C ASP A 277 43.76 -5.75 11.77
N PHE A 278 44.78 -4.98 12.15
CA PHE A 278 46.19 -5.25 11.83
C PHE A 278 46.75 -6.49 12.52
N TYR A 279 46.30 -6.77 13.74
CA TYR A 279 46.79 -7.90 14.52
C TYR A 279 46.32 -9.22 13.90
N THR A 280 45.03 -9.32 13.59
CA THR A 280 44.46 -10.47 12.89
C THR A 280 45.10 -10.65 11.52
N PHE A 281 45.25 -9.55 10.76
CA PHE A 281 45.86 -9.60 9.44
C PHE A 281 47.29 -10.15 9.45
N ASN A 282 48.13 -9.72 10.39
CA ASN A 282 49.51 -10.22 10.51
C ASN A 282 49.55 -11.71 10.87
N LYS A 283 48.63 -12.19 11.74
CA LYS A 283 48.52 -13.63 12.05
C LYS A 283 48.11 -14.47 10.86
N VAL A 284 47.12 -14.03 10.08
CA VAL A 284 46.63 -14.82 8.93
C VAL A 284 47.60 -14.81 7.76
N THR A 285 48.56 -13.87 7.73
CA THR A 285 49.58 -13.78 6.67
C THR A 285 50.92 -14.42 7.02
N GLN A 286 51.11 -14.85 8.27
CA GLN A 286 52.26 -15.69 8.64
C GLN A 286 52.08 -17.07 8.00
N ASP A 287 52.96 -17.38 7.05
CA ASP A 287 53.23 -18.70 6.48
C ASP A 287 52.17 -19.37 5.58
N GLY A 288 51.08 -18.69 5.22
CA GLY A 288 50.29 -19.11 4.05
C GLY A 288 49.36 -20.31 4.24
N THR A 289 49.18 -20.78 5.48
CA THR A 289 48.61 -22.11 5.73
C THR A 289 47.08 -22.15 5.81
N GLU A 290 46.41 -21.06 6.22
CA GLU A 290 44.98 -21.08 6.52
C GLU A 290 44.08 -20.79 5.31
N ASP A 291 42.97 -21.52 5.23
CA ASP A 291 41.93 -21.30 4.22
C ASP A 291 41.06 -20.08 4.58
N ALA A 292 40.86 -19.20 3.60
CA ALA A 292 40.01 -18.04 3.71
C ALA A 292 39.15 -17.84 2.46
N ILE A 293 38.15 -16.97 2.55
CA ILE A 293 37.32 -16.57 1.42
C ILE A 293 37.51 -15.08 1.15
N LEU A 294 37.98 -14.74 -0.05
CA LEU A 294 37.87 -13.39 -0.59
C LEU A 294 36.43 -13.19 -1.08
N TRP A 295 35.70 -12.30 -0.43
CA TRP A 295 34.36 -11.89 -0.80
C TRP A 295 34.40 -10.57 -1.58
N VAL A 296 34.28 -10.70 -2.90
CA VAL A 296 34.08 -9.57 -3.81
C VAL A 296 32.57 -9.31 -3.92
N SER A 297 32.12 -8.16 -3.41
CA SER A 297 30.70 -7.80 -3.45
C SER A 297 30.37 -6.94 -4.68
N ALA A 298 29.10 -6.92 -5.10
CA ALA A 298 28.64 -6.12 -6.24
C ALA A 298 29.17 -4.68 -6.21
N SER A 299 29.47 -4.13 -7.38
CA SER A 299 29.97 -2.77 -7.52
C SER A 299 28.91 -1.75 -7.10
N ILE A 300 29.30 -0.85 -6.19
CA ILE A 300 28.51 0.28 -5.68
C ILE A 300 29.40 1.52 -5.80
N GLY A 301 28.83 2.66 -6.21
CA GLY A 301 29.57 3.92 -6.34
C GLY A 301 30.35 4.26 -5.06
N ASN A 302 31.60 4.70 -5.22
CA ASN A 302 32.54 5.05 -4.14
C ASN A 302 32.99 3.90 -3.22
N LYS A 303 32.69 2.64 -3.54
CA LYS A 303 33.16 1.49 -2.76
C LYS A 303 34.66 1.23 -2.98
N LYS A 304 35.45 1.39 -1.91
CA LYS A 304 36.92 1.22 -1.90
C LYS A 304 37.41 -0.16 -1.44
N TYR A 305 36.60 -0.87 -0.64
CA TYR A 305 37.03 -2.08 0.07
C TYR A 305 36.20 -3.33 -0.26
N GLU A 306 36.86 -4.48 -0.28
CA GLU A 306 36.29 -5.83 -0.23
C GLU A 306 36.60 -6.49 1.12
N LYS A 307 36.26 -7.78 1.26
CA LYS A 307 36.36 -8.51 2.53
C LYS A 307 37.11 -9.82 2.33
N ILE A 308 37.94 -10.16 3.30
CA ILE A 308 38.46 -11.52 3.48
C ILE A 308 37.83 -12.06 4.76
N LEU A 309 37.28 -13.27 4.69
CA LEU A 309 36.74 -13.97 5.85
C LEU A 309 37.69 -15.11 6.22
N VAL A 310 38.13 -15.12 7.48
CA VAL A 310 38.96 -16.16 8.07
C VAL A 310 38.28 -16.71 9.31
N LYS A 311 38.36 -18.01 9.56
CA LYS A 311 37.79 -18.62 10.76
C LYS A 311 38.31 -17.90 12.01
N LYS A 312 37.39 -17.51 12.89
CA LYS A 312 37.75 -16.77 14.12
C LYS A 312 38.63 -17.61 15.04
N ASP A 313 38.43 -18.92 15.04
CA ASP A 313 39.16 -19.85 15.88
C ASP A 313 40.67 -19.82 15.63
N PHE A 314 41.05 -19.71 14.36
CA PHE A 314 42.45 -19.56 13.93
C PHE A 314 43.05 -18.22 14.42
N VAL A 315 42.28 -17.14 14.31
CA VAL A 315 42.73 -15.78 14.65
C VAL A 315 42.89 -15.60 16.16
N GLU A 316 41.92 -16.11 16.92
CA GLU A 316 41.75 -15.82 18.35
C GLU A 316 42.01 -17.03 19.28
N LYS A 317 42.54 -18.14 18.76
CA LYS A 317 42.92 -19.38 19.49
C LYS A 317 41.78 -19.95 20.35
N GLY A 318 40.86 -20.71 19.76
CA GLY A 318 39.83 -21.44 20.52
C GLY A 318 38.54 -20.65 20.79
N LYS A 319 38.45 -19.40 20.31
CA LYS A 319 37.29 -18.51 20.55
C LYS A 319 36.25 -18.50 19.42
N GLY A 320 36.44 -19.33 18.39
CA GLY A 320 35.45 -19.45 17.32
C GLY A 320 34.19 -20.15 17.82
N ARG A 321 33.02 -19.58 17.54
CA ARG A 321 31.74 -20.21 17.87
C ARG A 321 31.10 -20.85 16.65
N ASN A 322 30.30 -21.86 16.93
CA ASN A 322 29.43 -22.50 15.96
C ASN A 322 28.00 -22.01 16.19
N PHE A 323 27.28 -21.77 15.10
CA PHE A 323 25.89 -21.37 15.14
C PHE A 323 25.05 -22.30 14.29
N LEU A 324 23.91 -22.71 14.82
CA LEU A 324 22.93 -23.47 14.06
C LEU A 324 22.00 -22.53 13.32
N PHE A 325 21.49 -22.91 12.15
CA PHE A 325 20.43 -22.14 11.50
C PHE A 325 19.32 -23.08 11.00
N PRO A 326 18.05 -22.77 11.31
CA PRO A 326 16.93 -23.64 10.95
C PRO A 326 16.66 -23.63 9.44
N LEU A 327 15.88 -24.61 8.98
CA LEU A 327 15.44 -24.71 7.59
C LEU A 327 14.73 -23.42 7.11
N THR A 328 13.93 -22.79 7.97
CA THR A 328 13.22 -21.55 7.65
C THR A 328 14.13 -20.38 7.28
N GLU A 329 15.31 -20.28 7.93
CA GLU A 329 16.32 -19.25 7.60
C GLU A 329 17.01 -19.53 6.27
N TYR A 330 17.22 -20.81 5.96
CA TYR A 330 17.74 -21.25 4.67
C TYR A 330 16.78 -20.96 3.53
N GLU A 331 15.49 -21.24 3.72
CA GLU A 331 14.43 -20.93 2.75
C GLU A 331 14.31 -19.42 2.49
N ASP A 332 14.39 -18.60 3.54
CA ASP A 332 14.34 -17.14 3.41
C ASP A 332 15.55 -16.60 2.64
N LEU A 333 16.74 -17.11 2.92
CA LEU A 333 17.93 -16.75 2.14
C LEU A 333 17.79 -17.18 0.68
N LYS A 334 17.30 -18.40 0.41
CA LYS A 334 17.08 -18.92 -0.95
C LYS A 334 16.08 -18.06 -1.72
N TYR A 335 14.96 -17.69 -1.08
CA TYR A 335 13.98 -16.76 -1.65
C TYR A 335 14.61 -15.42 -2.05
N LEU A 336 15.38 -14.80 -1.14
CA LEU A 336 16.01 -13.50 -1.37
C LEU A 336 17.06 -13.55 -2.50
N ILE A 337 17.76 -14.67 -2.67
CA ILE A 337 18.69 -14.91 -3.78
C ILE A 337 17.92 -14.99 -5.09
N THR A 338 16.84 -15.76 -5.17
CA THR A 338 15.97 -15.85 -6.35
C THR A 338 15.45 -14.48 -6.76
N GLN A 339 14.88 -13.72 -5.81
CA GLN A 339 14.39 -12.36 -6.05
C GLN A 339 15.49 -11.40 -6.52
N ARG A 340 16.72 -11.56 -6.02
CA ARG A 340 17.86 -10.78 -6.52
C ARG A 340 18.24 -11.17 -7.94
N ASN A 341 18.34 -12.46 -8.24
CA ASN A 341 18.71 -12.94 -9.56
C ASN A 341 17.69 -12.51 -10.63
N GLU A 342 16.40 -12.46 -10.28
CA GLU A 342 15.36 -11.92 -11.16
C GLU A 342 15.57 -10.44 -11.47
N ARG A 343 15.84 -9.61 -10.45
CA ARG A 343 16.19 -8.19 -10.66
C ARG A 343 17.46 -8.00 -11.49
N ASP A 344 18.45 -8.86 -11.26
CA ASP A 344 19.73 -8.80 -11.96
C ASP A 344 19.63 -9.30 -13.42
N LYS A 345 18.51 -9.93 -13.86
CA LYS A 345 18.29 -10.29 -15.28
C LYS A 345 18.30 -9.05 -16.19
N GLU A 346 17.75 -7.93 -15.72
CA GLU A 346 17.67 -6.68 -16.47
C GLU A 346 18.96 -5.84 -16.43
N GLU A 347 19.88 -6.15 -15.52
CA GLU A 347 21.16 -5.43 -15.42
C GLU A 347 22.12 -5.94 -16.49
N SER A 348 22.63 -5.06 -17.34
CA SER A 348 23.58 -5.47 -18.40
C SER A 348 25.01 -5.60 -17.87
N LYS A 349 25.32 -4.95 -16.75
CA LYS A 349 26.66 -4.88 -16.16
C LYS A 349 26.95 -6.04 -15.21
N LYS A 350 27.83 -6.96 -15.61
CA LYS A 350 28.19 -8.16 -14.82
C LYS A 350 28.77 -7.81 -13.45
N GLU A 351 29.52 -6.72 -13.35
CA GLU A 351 30.16 -6.24 -12.11
C GLU A 351 29.18 -5.77 -11.02
N LYS A 352 27.90 -5.61 -11.37
CA LYS A 352 26.83 -5.27 -10.42
C LYS A 352 26.02 -6.48 -9.96
N LYS A 353 26.19 -7.63 -10.60
CA LYS A 353 25.50 -8.88 -10.23
C LYS A 353 26.33 -9.63 -9.22
N ILE A 354 25.69 -10.25 -8.23
CA ILE A 354 26.37 -11.31 -7.48
C ILE A 354 26.07 -12.61 -8.21
N ASP A 355 27.10 -13.30 -8.70
CA ASP A 355 26.93 -14.57 -9.40
C ASP A 355 26.71 -15.71 -8.38
N ARG A 356 25.54 -15.69 -7.73
CA ARG A 356 25.14 -16.75 -6.80
C ARG A 356 23.70 -17.17 -7.08
N LYS A 357 23.56 -18.32 -7.75
CA LYS A 357 22.26 -18.94 -8.02
C LYS A 357 21.74 -19.73 -6.82
N GLU A 358 22.63 -20.42 -6.13
CA GLU A 358 22.31 -21.29 -5.00
C GLU A 358 23.35 -21.13 -3.89
N ILE A 359 22.93 -21.44 -2.66
CA ILE A 359 23.78 -21.43 -1.47
C ILE A 359 24.60 -22.73 -1.48
N GLN A 360 25.92 -22.65 -1.26
CA GLN A 360 26.78 -23.83 -1.15
C GLN A 360 27.55 -23.85 0.16
N ILE A 361 28.08 -25.03 0.50
CA ILE A 361 29.03 -25.20 1.59
C ILE A 361 30.27 -24.33 1.31
N ASN A 362 30.79 -23.74 2.38
CA ASN A 362 31.85 -22.74 2.44
C ASN A 362 31.47 -21.34 1.95
N ASP A 363 30.19 -21.06 1.68
CA ASP A 363 29.76 -19.69 1.42
C ASP A 363 30.01 -18.78 2.63
N PRO A 364 30.56 -17.57 2.40
CA PRO A 364 30.58 -16.54 3.41
C PRO A 364 29.18 -15.98 3.59
N ILE A 365 28.75 -15.84 4.84
CA ILE A 365 27.41 -15.38 5.19
C ILE A 365 27.46 -14.34 6.31
N ILE A 366 26.50 -13.43 6.31
CA ILE A 366 26.31 -12.44 7.36
C ILE A 366 24.99 -12.74 8.07
N PHE A 367 25.01 -12.77 9.39
CA PHE A 367 23.85 -13.15 10.20
C PHE A 367 23.78 -12.34 11.50
N GLN A 368 22.66 -12.46 12.20
CA GLN A 368 22.46 -12.04 13.59
C GLN A 368 22.37 -13.27 14.48
N VAL A 369 22.60 -13.08 15.78
CA VAL A 369 22.56 -14.18 16.76
C VAL A 369 21.35 -14.01 17.66
N GLU A 370 20.61 -15.10 17.82
CA GLU A 370 19.54 -15.26 18.80
C GLU A 370 19.78 -16.58 19.55
N GLY A 371 20.28 -16.48 20.79
CA GLY A 371 20.78 -17.64 21.52
C GLY A 371 21.99 -18.28 20.81
N GLU A 372 21.87 -19.57 20.48
CA GLU A 372 22.87 -20.33 19.72
C GLU A 372 22.58 -20.36 18.21
N ASN A 373 21.49 -19.71 17.78
CA ASN A 373 21.05 -19.72 16.39
C ASN A 373 21.54 -18.50 15.63
N ALA A 374 21.90 -18.74 14.36
CA ALA A 374 22.07 -17.73 13.34
C ALA A 374 20.73 -17.47 12.65
N ILE A 375 20.31 -16.20 12.68
CA ILE A 375 19.05 -15.72 12.09
C ILE A 375 19.32 -14.56 11.12
N ASN A 376 18.34 -14.25 10.28
CA ASN A 376 18.39 -13.21 9.26
C ASN A 376 19.62 -13.34 8.34
N LEU A 377 19.84 -14.53 7.77
CA LEU A 377 21.01 -14.79 6.92
C LEU A 377 21.01 -13.89 5.66
N ALA A 378 22.17 -13.35 5.29
CA ALA A 378 22.29 -12.49 4.10
C ALA A 378 23.71 -12.36 3.51
N PHE A 379 23.77 -12.02 2.21
CA PHE A 379 24.99 -11.64 1.48
C PHE A 379 25.21 -10.12 1.38
N SER A 380 24.65 -9.33 2.30
CA SER A 380 24.82 -7.89 2.34
C SER A 380 24.82 -7.40 3.78
N GLU A 381 25.67 -6.42 4.10
CA GLU A 381 25.70 -5.77 5.43
C GLU A 381 24.45 -4.88 5.66
N ILE A 382 23.78 -4.48 4.57
CA ILE A 382 22.48 -3.79 4.58
C ILE A 382 21.52 -4.66 3.77
N PRO A 383 21.02 -5.75 4.36
CA PRO A 383 20.26 -6.74 3.61
C PRO A 383 18.81 -6.31 3.36
N ARG A 384 18.19 -6.98 2.39
CA ARG A 384 16.74 -7.19 2.42
C ARG A 384 16.50 -8.48 3.22
N LEU A 385 15.51 -8.46 4.08
CA LEU A 385 15.06 -9.60 4.89
C LEU A 385 13.58 -9.82 4.64
N ARG A 386 13.05 -10.98 5.02
CA ARG A 386 11.61 -11.22 4.99
C ARG A 386 10.98 -10.78 6.31
N TYR A 387 9.77 -10.26 6.25
CA TYR A 387 8.96 -10.10 7.45
C TYR A 387 8.58 -11.46 8.04
N LYS A 388 8.21 -11.49 9.32
CA LYS A 388 7.79 -12.71 10.01
C LYS A 388 6.42 -13.22 9.54
N TYR A 389 5.47 -12.31 9.31
CA TYR A 389 4.09 -12.64 8.93
C TYR A 389 3.76 -12.15 7.51
N SER A 390 3.01 -12.95 6.76
CA SER A 390 2.44 -12.49 5.49
C SER A 390 1.16 -11.67 5.74
N PRO A 391 0.76 -10.78 4.82
CA PRO A 391 -0.52 -10.08 4.94
C PRO A 391 -1.70 -11.02 5.17
N TYR A 392 -1.71 -12.20 4.52
CA TYR A 392 -2.73 -13.23 4.72
C TYR A 392 -2.76 -13.77 6.15
N SER A 393 -1.60 -14.09 6.74
CA SER A 393 -1.53 -14.60 8.12
C SER A 393 -2.01 -13.58 9.18
N LEU A 394 -2.05 -12.30 8.83
CA LEU A 394 -2.57 -11.21 9.68
C LEU A 394 -4.07 -10.94 9.49
N ILE A 395 -4.78 -11.77 8.72
CA ILE A 395 -6.25 -11.76 8.65
C ILE A 395 -6.79 -12.51 9.89
N PRO A 396 -7.72 -11.91 10.67
CA PRO A 396 -8.38 -12.64 11.74
C PRO A 396 -9.09 -13.89 11.21
N LYS A 397 -9.00 -15.00 11.94
CA LYS A 397 -9.39 -16.34 11.48
C LYS A 397 -10.81 -16.39 10.89
N GLU A 398 -11.72 -15.64 11.48
CA GLU A 398 -13.15 -15.60 11.12
C GLU A 398 -13.38 -14.97 9.74
N PHE A 399 -12.47 -14.08 9.31
CA PHE A 399 -12.50 -13.38 8.02
C PHE A 399 -11.64 -14.04 6.95
N GLN A 400 -10.94 -15.13 7.25
CA GLN A 400 -10.17 -15.87 6.25
C GLN A 400 -11.09 -16.55 5.20
N PRO A 401 -10.62 -16.77 3.97
CA PRO A 401 -11.37 -17.45 2.92
C PRO A 401 -12.01 -18.76 3.39
N CYS A 402 -13.23 -19.02 2.92
CA CYS A 402 -13.95 -20.24 3.29
C CYS A 402 -13.27 -21.48 2.71
N SER A 403 -13.03 -22.48 3.54
CA SER A 403 -12.40 -23.77 3.17
C SER A 403 -13.34 -24.97 3.19
N SER A 404 -14.57 -24.84 3.72
CA SER A 404 -15.56 -25.92 3.82
C SER A 404 -16.94 -25.50 3.32
N LEU A 405 -17.66 -26.45 2.70
CA LEU A 405 -19.06 -26.30 2.29
C LEU A 405 -20.05 -26.20 3.47
N ASP A 406 -19.63 -26.58 4.68
CA ASP A 406 -20.45 -26.47 5.89
C ASP A 406 -20.48 -25.02 6.43
N ASN A 407 -19.50 -24.18 6.05
CA ASN A 407 -19.25 -22.89 6.66
C ASN A 407 -18.96 -21.79 5.62
N LEU A 408 -19.77 -21.71 4.56
CA LEU A 408 -19.64 -20.68 3.54
C LEU A 408 -20.23 -19.35 3.99
N CYS A 409 -19.44 -18.29 3.90
CA CYS A 409 -19.92 -16.92 4.11
C CYS A 409 -20.90 -16.51 3.00
N PHE A 410 -21.72 -15.50 3.28
CA PHE A 410 -22.72 -14.95 2.37
C PHE A 410 -22.18 -14.68 0.95
N ALA A 411 -21.06 -13.97 0.81
CA ALA A 411 -20.48 -13.66 -0.50
C ALA A 411 -20.01 -14.91 -1.26
N CYS A 412 -19.50 -15.93 -0.57
CA CYS A 412 -19.12 -17.21 -1.19
C CYS A 412 -20.35 -18.00 -1.65
N ARG A 413 -21.46 -17.96 -0.91
CA ARG A 413 -22.73 -18.59 -1.32
C ARG A 413 -23.35 -17.94 -2.56
N LEU A 414 -23.09 -16.65 -2.80
CA LEU A 414 -23.56 -15.93 -4.00
C LEU A 414 -22.63 -16.12 -5.20
N PHE A 415 -21.32 -15.90 -5.02
CA PHE A 415 -20.38 -15.78 -6.12
C PHE A 415 -19.52 -17.02 -6.36
N GLY A 416 -19.65 -18.03 -5.50
CA GLY A 416 -18.88 -19.26 -5.53
C GLY A 416 -17.53 -19.17 -4.82
N THR A 417 -16.95 -20.35 -4.66
CA THR A 417 -15.59 -20.56 -4.14
C THR A 417 -14.98 -21.81 -4.76
N THR A 418 -13.68 -21.81 -5.02
CA THR A 418 -12.94 -23.00 -5.48
C THR A 418 -12.38 -23.83 -4.31
N GLY A 419 -12.59 -23.38 -3.07
CA GLY A 419 -11.88 -23.86 -1.88
C GLY A 419 -10.51 -23.21 -1.73
N ASN A 420 -9.82 -23.48 -0.63
CA ASN A 420 -8.45 -23.02 -0.40
C ASN A 420 -7.48 -24.06 -0.99
N SER A 421 -6.66 -23.68 -1.96
CA SER A 421 -5.65 -24.56 -2.59
C SER A 421 -4.36 -24.68 -1.77
N ASN A 422 -4.23 -23.89 -0.71
CA ASN A 422 -2.96 -23.68 0.00
C ASN A 422 -2.78 -24.57 1.24
N GLU A 423 -3.74 -25.45 1.54
CA GLU A 423 -3.57 -26.48 2.56
C GLU A 423 -3.44 -27.84 1.84
N GLU A 424 -2.39 -28.60 2.14
CA GLU A 424 -2.26 -29.99 1.72
C GLU A 424 -3.49 -30.77 2.20
N LYS A 425 -4.37 -31.12 1.26
CA LYS A 425 -5.64 -31.76 1.58
C LYS A 425 -5.40 -33.17 2.12
N LYS A 426 -5.73 -33.38 3.40
CA LYS A 426 -5.83 -34.72 4.02
C LYS A 426 -7.14 -35.45 3.67
N SER A 427 -8.13 -34.80 3.07
CA SER A 427 -9.40 -35.45 2.67
C SER A 427 -9.84 -35.11 1.24
N ASN A 428 -10.53 -36.07 0.61
CA ASN A 428 -11.11 -36.00 -0.73
C ASN A 428 -12.44 -35.18 -0.80
N ASP A 429 -12.76 -34.39 0.24
CA ASP A 429 -14.04 -33.68 0.27
C ASP A 429 -14.11 -32.58 -0.78
N MET A 430 -15.25 -32.48 -1.46
CA MET A 430 -15.54 -31.44 -2.44
C MET A 430 -15.55 -30.07 -1.74
N THR A 431 -14.56 -29.23 -2.03
CA THR A 431 -14.42 -27.88 -1.43
C THR A 431 -14.91 -26.75 -2.33
N SER A 432 -15.30 -27.07 -3.57
CA SER A 432 -15.74 -26.09 -4.56
C SER A 432 -17.26 -25.95 -4.56
N TYR A 433 -17.72 -24.71 -4.75
CA TYR A 433 -19.14 -24.37 -4.83
C TYR A 433 -19.37 -23.38 -5.97
N MET A 434 -20.28 -23.73 -6.88
CA MET A 434 -20.67 -22.87 -7.99
C MET A 434 -21.49 -21.68 -7.47
N GLY A 435 -21.14 -20.48 -7.91
CA GLY A 435 -21.93 -19.29 -7.62
C GLY A 435 -23.36 -19.38 -8.20
N ARG A 436 -24.27 -18.62 -7.61
CA ARG A 436 -25.67 -18.49 -8.01
C ARG A 436 -25.99 -17.16 -8.69
N VAL A 437 -25.00 -16.29 -8.83
CA VAL A 437 -25.09 -14.98 -9.50
C VAL A 437 -24.13 -14.94 -10.68
N PHE A 438 -24.66 -14.64 -11.86
CA PHE A 438 -23.97 -14.56 -13.14
C PHE A 438 -24.17 -13.17 -13.71
N ILE A 439 -23.10 -12.53 -14.16
CA ILE A 439 -23.12 -11.14 -14.64
C ILE A 439 -22.56 -11.17 -16.06
N SER A 440 -23.24 -10.52 -17.02
CA SER A 440 -22.71 -10.34 -18.37
C SER A 440 -21.67 -9.23 -18.41
N ASP A 441 -20.88 -9.15 -19.49
CA ASP A 441 -20.12 -7.94 -19.76
C ASP A 441 -21.07 -6.75 -19.94
N ALA A 442 -20.66 -5.57 -19.47
CA ALA A 442 -21.37 -4.33 -19.71
C ALA A 442 -20.95 -3.77 -21.06
N LYS A 443 -21.89 -3.62 -21.98
CA LYS A 443 -21.64 -3.11 -23.34
C LYS A 443 -22.06 -1.66 -23.40
N CYS A 444 -21.21 -0.79 -23.96
CA CYS A 444 -21.55 0.61 -24.16
C CYS A 444 -22.76 0.72 -25.11
N SER A 445 -23.85 1.31 -24.67
CA SER A 445 -25.05 1.56 -25.48
C SER A 445 -24.82 2.84 -26.30
N GLU A 446 -24.66 2.74 -27.62
CA GLU A 446 -24.21 3.88 -28.45
C GLU A 446 -25.19 5.07 -28.50
N LYS A 447 -24.59 6.28 -28.53
CA LYS A 447 -24.95 7.40 -29.43
C LYS A 447 -23.83 8.44 -29.59
N LYS A 448 -22.89 8.56 -28.64
CA LYS A 448 -21.65 9.37 -28.78
C LYS A 448 -20.54 8.80 -27.89
N GLU A 449 -19.81 7.79 -28.35
CA GLU A 449 -18.61 7.34 -27.64
C GLU A 449 -17.57 8.46 -27.63
N LYS A 450 -17.35 9.06 -26.46
CA LYS A 450 -16.40 10.18 -26.32
C LYS A 450 -15.06 9.63 -25.83
N LEU A 451 -14.15 9.27 -26.73
CA LEU A 451 -12.77 8.91 -26.38
C LEU A 451 -11.92 10.18 -26.18
N SER A 452 -10.98 10.14 -25.24
CA SER A 452 -9.97 11.18 -25.06
C SER A 452 -8.81 11.05 -26.04
N GLU A 453 -8.01 12.10 -26.14
CA GLU A 453 -6.64 11.98 -26.64
C GLU A 453 -5.80 11.08 -25.71
N VAL A 454 -4.69 10.57 -26.23
CA VAL A 454 -3.74 9.78 -25.44
C VAL A 454 -3.01 10.71 -24.47
N ILE A 455 -3.02 10.34 -23.19
CA ILE A 455 -2.29 11.06 -22.15
C ILE A 455 -1.26 10.15 -21.50
N THR A 456 -0.12 10.71 -21.11
CA THR A 456 0.85 10.04 -20.23
C THR A 456 0.50 10.34 -18.78
N MET A 457 0.21 9.32 -17.99
CA MET A 457 -0.15 9.48 -16.59
C MET A 457 1.10 9.64 -15.70
N LYS A 458 0.94 10.35 -14.59
CA LYS A 458 1.85 10.24 -13.44
C LYS A 458 1.83 8.80 -12.90
N PRO A 459 2.88 8.36 -12.20
CA PRO A 459 2.92 7.01 -11.63
C PRO A 459 1.80 6.81 -10.62
N LEU A 460 1.08 5.69 -10.71
CA LEU A 460 -0.01 5.34 -9.78
C LEU A 460 0.48 4.94 -8.38
N GLY A 461 1.79 4.67 -8.27
CA GLY A 461 2.43 4.19 -7.04
C GLY A 461 2.15 2.71 -6.79
N GLU A 462 3.14 2.03 -6.22
CA GLU A 462 3.02 0.63 -5.80
C GLU A 462 2.85 0.55 -4.28
N PRO A 463 2.16 -0.46 -3.75
CA PRO A 463 2.14 -0.73 -2.32
C PRO A 463 3.57 -0.89 -1.80
N HIS A 464 3.92 -0.14 -0.75
CA HIS A 464 5.26 -0.21 -0.18
C HIS A 464 5.22 -0.92 1.18
N PRO A 465 5.81 -2.12 1.33
CA PRO A 465 5.75 -2.90 2.58
C PRO A 465 6.27 -2.15 3.82
N SER A 466 7.19 -1.20 3.65
CA SER A 466 7.68 -0.39 4.78
C SER A 466 6.66 0.63 5.31
N LEU A 467 5.57 0.89 4.57
CA LEU A 467 4.46 1.73 5.02
C LEU A 467 3.39 0.87 5.71
N ALA A 468 3.81 -0.10 6.53
CA ALA A 468 2.92 -1.07 7.14
C ALA A 468 1.75 -0.44 7.91
N ARG A 469 1.95 0.73 8.54
CA ARG A 469 0.90 1.52 9.22
C ARG A 469 -0.22 2.05 8.32
N PHE A 470 -0.08 1.97 7.00
CA PHE A 470 -1.16 2.22 6.05
C PHE A 470 -2.06 1.00 5.86
N TYR A 471 -1.51 -0.20 6.03
CA TYR A 471 -2.15 -1.48 5.71
C TYR A 471 -2.55 -2.29 6.95
N LEU A 472 -1.93 -2.02 8.12
CA LEU A 472 -2.11 -2.74 9.36
C LEU A 472 -2.60 -1.82 10.48
N ASN A 473 -3.24 -2.44 11.48
CA ASN A 473 -3.55 -1.79 12.77
C ASN A 473 -2.36 -1.83 13.76
N GLY A 474 -1.17 -2.23 13.31
CA GLY A 474 0.06 -2.32 14.09
C GLY A 474 1.25 -1.69 13.36
N ASP A 475 2.43 -1.76 13.97
CA ASP A 475 3.63 -1.07 13.49
C ASP A 475 4.20 -1.65 12.20
N ASN A 476 4.31 -2.98 12.12
CA ASN A 476 4.88 -3.69 10.99
C ASN A 476 4.39 -5.14 10.94
N TYR A 477 4.82 -5.87 9.90
CA TYR A 477 4.49 -7.27 9.66
C TYR A 477 5.32 -8.26 10.51
N ASP A 478 6.15 -7.80 11.45
CA ASP A 478 6.85 -8.67 12.41
C ASP A 478 6.10 -8.79 13.75
N ASN A 479 5.14 -7.90 14.00
CA ASN A 479 4.41 -7.84 15.26
C ASN A 479 3.31 -8.92 15.32
N ASN A 480 3.40 -9.81 16.31
CA ASN A 480 2.49 -10.95 16.57
C ASN A 480 1.03 -10.53 16.84
N GLY A 481 0.74 -9.25 17.08
CA GLY A 481 -0.62 -8.72 17.26
C GLY A 481 -1.15 -7.86 16.10
N ALA A 482 -0.34 -7.65 15.04
CA ALA A 482 -0.78 -6.84 13.92
C ALA A 482 -1.96 -7.53 13.18
N LYS A 483 -2.91 -6.73 12.71
CA LYS A 483 -4.05 -7.19 11.91
C LYS A 483 -4.16 -6.33 10.67
N ILE A 484 -4.60 -6.92 9.56
CA ILE A 484 -4.96 -6.13 8.38
C ILE A 484 -6.03 -5.11 8.72
N ARG A 485 -5.94 -3.94 8.09
CA ARG A 485 -6.77 -2.80 8.43
C ARG A 485 -8.22 -2.95 7.97
N GLY A 486 -8.46 -3.70 6.88
CA GLY A 486 -9.77 -3.88 6.29
C GLY A 486 -9.74 -4.11 4.78
N ARG A 487 -10.87 -3.88 4.12
CA ARG A 487 -11.06 -3.97 2.66
C ARG A 487 -10.73 -2.63 2.02
N LYS A 488 -9.87 -2.63 0.99
CA LYS A 488 -9.43 -1.40 0.33
C LYS A 488 -10.54 -0.82 -0.56
N PHE A 489 -10.87 0.46 -0.36
CA PHE A 489 -11.77 1.24 -1.20
C PHE A 489 -11.10 2.55 -1.61
N TYR A 490 -11.47 3.09 -2.77
CA TYR A 490 -10.97 4.38 -3.26
C TYR A 490 -12.02 5.45 -3.03
N TRP A 491 -11.58 6.63 -2.60
CA TRP A 491 -12.49 7.77 -2.46
C TRP A 491 -13.02 8.22 -3.81
N HIS A 492 -14.23 8.76 -3.82
CA HIS A 492 -14.69 9.59 -4.91
C HIS A 492 -14.09 10.99 -4.79
N HIS A 493 -13.65 11.55 -5.91
CA HIS A 493 -13.01 12.85 -5.93
C HIS A 493 -14.08 13.88 -6.28
N SER A 494 -14.63 14.56 -5.26
CA SER A 494 -15.78 15.44 -5.42
C SER A 494 -15.52 16.58 -6.39
N ASP A 495 -14.30 17.10 -6.42
CA ASP A 495 -13.81 18.09 -7.39
C ASP A 495 -13.93 17.58 -8.84
N LYS A 496 -13.60 16.30 -9.07
CA LYS A 496 -13.58 15.69 -10.40
C LYS A 496 -14.98 15.32 -10.88
N ILE A 497 -15.85 14.94 -9.96
CA ILE A 497 -17.27 14.71 -10.24
C ILE A 497 -17.93 16.04 -10.62
N LYS A 498 -17.69 17.10 -9.85
CA LYS A 498 -18.24 18.45 -10.11
C LYS A 498 -17.71 19.06 -11.42
N ALA A 499 -16.50 18.70 -11.85
CA ALA A 499 -15.94 19.18 -13.11
C ALA A 499 -16.73 18.74 -14.35
N GLY A 500 -17.44 17.60 -14.29
CA GLY A 500 -18.21 17.07 -15.42
C GLY A 500 -17.35 16.96 -16.69
N GLU A 501 -17.79 17.59 -17.78
CA GLU A 501 -17.04 17.61 -19.05
C GLU A 501 -15.82 18.56 -19.04
N ASN A 502 -15.72 19.48 -18.07
CA ASN A 502 -14.64 20.47 -17.95
C ASN A 502 -13.40 19.95 -17.19
N TYR A 503 -13.03 18.70 -17.44
CA TYR A 503 -11.98 18.00 -16.68
C TYR A 503 -10.54 18.27 -17.18
N LYS A 504 -10.33 19.19 -18.14
CA LYS A 504 -8.99 19.54 -18.68
C LYS A 504 -8.02 20.05 -17.61
N SER A 505 -8.48 20.93 -16.71
CA SER A 505 -7.66 21.43 -15.59
C SER A 505 -7.23 20.28 -14.68
N TYR A 506 -8.16 19.36 -14.41
CA TYR A 506 -7.90 18.16 -13.63
C TYR A 506 -6.86 17.23 -14.29
N LEU A 507 -6.93 17.00 -15.61
CA LEU A 507 -5.93 16.16 -16.29
C LEU A 507 -4.49 16.61 -16.00
N LYS A 508 -4.23 17.92 -15.95
CA LYS A 508 -2.89 18.45 -15.63
C LYS A 508 -2.37 18.00 -14.27
N SER A 509 -3.25 17.75 -13.29
CA SER A 509 -2.86 17.26 -11.96
C SER A 509 -2.35 15.82 -11.97
N ILE A 510 -2.74 15.02 -12.97
CA ILE A 510 -2.46 13.58 -13.06
C ILE A 510 -1.63 13.17 -14.28
N THR A 511 -1.32 14.10 -15.19
CA THR A 511 -0.48 13.84 -16.37
C THR A 511 0.94 14.32 -16.16
N THR A 512 1.85 13.79 -16.97
CA THR A 512 3.26 14.20 -17.06
C THR A 512 3.71 14.14 -18.51
N GLU A 513 4.74 14.89 -18.89
CA GLU A 513 5.36 14.78 -20.22
C GLU A 513 6.40 13.64 -20.26
N GLU A 514 6.94 13.24 -19.10
CA GLU A 514 7.94 12.18 -18.99
C GLU A 514 7.34 10.81 -19.31
N LYS A 515 7.92 10.13 -20.31
CA LYS A 515 7.62 8.72 -20.61
C LYS A 515 8.71 7.84 -20.01
N ALA A 516 8.37 7.09 -18.97
CA ALA A 516 9.28 6.23 -18.24
C ALA A 516 8.73 4.81 -18.08
N ARG A 517 9.59 3.88 -17.63
CA ARG A 517 9.23 2.47 -17.37
C ARG A 517 8.19 2.28 -16.26
N TYR A 518 8.09 3.25 -15.36
CA TYR A 518 7.22 3.19 -14.17
C TYR A 518 5.89 3.94 -14.35
N ASN A 519 5.61 4.46 -15.56
CA ASN A 519 4.31 5.04 -15.91
C ASN A 519 3.83 4.53 -17.26
N SER A 520 2.60 4.91 -17.63
CA SER A 520 1.97 4.47 -18.87
C SER A 520 1.16 5.58 -19.53
N SER A 521 1.00 5.44 -20.84
CA SER A 521 0.11 6.26 -21.66
C SER A 521 -1.20 5.51 -21.93
N LEU A 522 -2.32 6.22 -21.97
CA LEU A 522 -3.62 5.65 -22.35
C LEU A 522 -4.58 6.72 -22.89
N SER A 523 -5.57 6.29 -23.66
CA SER A 523 -6.81 7.04 -23.91
C SER A 523 -7.92 6.47 -23.03
N PHE A 524 -8.87 7.29 -22.61
CA PHE A 524 -9.97 6.90 -21.74
C PHE A 524 -11.32 7.38 -22.27
N LEU A 525 -12.39 6.76 -21.80
CA LEU A 525 -13.75 7.22 -22.06
C LEU A 525 -14.04 8.43 -21.19
N LYS A 526 -14.50 9.51 -21.82
CA LYS A 526 -14.95 10.73 -21.13
C LYS A 526 -16.16 10.41 -20.23
N PRO A 527 -16.55 11.29 -19.31
CA PRO A 527 -17.78 11.13 -18.53
C PRO A 527 -19.04 10.94 -19.40
N ASN A 528 -20.05 10.33 -18.79
CA ASN A 528 -21.43 10.18 -19.28
C ASN A 528 -21.64 9.19 -20.43
N ASN A 529 -20.83 8.14 -20.54
CA ASN A 529 -21.19 6.97 -21.35
C ASN A 529 -22.05 6.01 -20.51
N VAL A 530 -22.97 5.33 -21.18
CA VAL A 530 -23.91 4.38 -20.60
C VAL A 530 -23.54 2.99 -21.06
N PHE A 531 -23.53 2.04 -20.14
CA PHE A 531 -23.26 0.63 -20.37
C PHE A 531 -24.44 -0.21 -19.89
N GLU A 532 -24.83 -1.22 -20.65
CA GLU A 532 -25.92 -2.12 -20.31
C GLU A 532 -25.38 -3.52 -20.04
N PHE A 533 -25.89 -4.15 -18.96
CA PHE A 533 -25.53 -5.51 -18.57
C PHE A 533 -26.70 -6.21 -17.90
N GLU A 534 -26.66 -7.54 -17.88
CA GLU A 534 -27.63 -8.38 -17.20
C GLU A 534 -26.99 -9.10 -16.01
N VAL A 535 -27.77 -9.27 -14.94
CA VAL A 535 -27.45 -10.13 -13.79
C VAL A 535 -28.48 -11.24 -13.72
N GLU A 536 -28.10 -12.47 -14.02
CA GLU A 536 -28.93 -13.66 -13.76
C GLU A 536 -28.64 -14.20 -12.37
N PHE A 537 -29.69 -14.53 -11.62
CA PHE A 537 -29.58 -15.16 -10.31
C PHE A 537 -30.47 -16.40 -10.21
N LYS A 538 -30.02 -17.38 -9.43
CA LYS A 538 -30.68 -18.68 -9.28
C LYS A 538 -30.85 -19.06 -7.82
N ASN A 539 -32.06 -19.45 -7.44
CA ASN A 539 -32.41 -20.00 -6.12
C ASN A 539 -31.88 -19.17 -4.95
N LEU A 540 -31.97 -17.84 -5.03
CA LEU A 540 -31.61 -16.94 -3.94
C LEU A 540 -32.72 -16.90 -2.88
N THR A 541 -32.33 -16.70 -1.63
CA THR A 541 -33.24 -16.31 -0.54
C THR A 541 -33.64 -14.84 -0.69
N GLU A 542 -34.69 -14.38 0.01
CA GLU A 542 -35.09 -12.97 -0.01
C GLU A 542 -33.97 -12.05 0.48
N GLU A 543 -33.25 -12.46 1.53
CA GLU A 543 -32.09 -11.74 2.08
C GLU A 543 -30.95 -11.61 1.05
N GLU A 544 -30.63 -12.72 0.39
CA GLU A 544 -29.60 -12.79 -0.65
C GLU A 544 -29.92 -11.89 -1.85
N LEU A 545 -31.18 -11.90 -2.28
CA LEU A 545 -31.63 -11.05 -3.36
C LEU A 545 -31.64 -9.56 -2.96
N GLY A 546 -32.07 -9.25 -1.73
CA GLY A 546 -32.05 -7.89 -1.20
C GLY A 546 -30.65 -7.29 -1.15
N VAL A 547 -29.68 -8.03 -0.62
CA VAL A 547 -28.28 -7.61 -0.57
C VAL A 547 -27.68 -7.47 -1.97
N LEU A 548 -28.02 -8.37 -2.91
CA LEU A 548 -27.59 -8.25 -4.30
C LEU A 548 -28.16 -6.98 -4.96
N ILE A 549 -29.47 -6.73 -4.82
CA ILE A 549 -30.13 -5.53 -5.37
C ILE A 549 -29.52 -4.26 -4.77
N TYR A 550 -29.34 -4.18 -3.45
CA TYR A 550 -28.69 -3.04 -2.80
C TYR A 550 -27.27 -2.80 -3.32
N SER A 551 -26.47 -3.86 -3.48
CA SER A 551 -25.09 -3.71 -3.96
C SER A 551 -24.99 -3.25 -5.42
N LEU A 552 -26.04 -3.49 -6.22
CA LEU A 552 -26.17 -2.98 -7.58
C LEU A 552 -26.66 -1.54 -7.57
N GLU A 553 -27.76 -1.23 -6.88
CA GLU A 553 -28.36 0.10 -6.81
C GLU A 553 -28.26 0.64 -5.37
N ILE A 554 -27.09 1.19 -5.05
CA ILE A 554 -26.78 1.78 -3.72
C ILE A 554 -27.50 3.12 -3.51
N GLU A 555 -27.48 3.61 -2.28
CA GLU A 555 -28.17 4.84 -1.86
C GLU A 555 -27.80 6.08 -2.71
N ASP A 556 -28.76 7.01 -2.85
CA ASP A 556 -28.50 8.25 -3.55
C ASP A 556 -27.36 9.05 -2.88
N GLY A 557 -26.55 9.70 -3.72
CA GLY A 557 -25.32 10.33 -3.27
C GLY A 557 -24.11 9.40 -3.20
N MET A 558 -24.27 8.08 -3.35
CA MET A 558 -23.15 7.13 -3.41
C MET A 558 -22.89 6.64 -4.84
N LEU A 559 -21.66 6.22 -5.12
CA LEU A 559 -21.22 5.74 -6.43
C LEU A 559 -20.36 4.47 -6.28
N HIS A 560 -20.25 3.70 -7.36
CA HIS A 560 -19.34 2.57 -7.50
C HIS A 560 -18.01 3.01 -8.12
N LYS A 561 -16.96 2.19 -7.99
CA LYS A 561 -15.64 2.48 -8.55
C LYS A 561 -15.13 1.39 -9.50
N PHE A 562 -15.02 1.69 -10.79
CA PHE A 562 -14.55 0.75 -11.83
C PHE A 562 -13.22 1.15 -12.48
N GLY A 563 -12.60 0.22 -13.20
CA GLY A 563 -11.43 0.50 -14.05
C GLY A 563 -10.10 0.83 -13.36
N LYS A 564 -9.14 1.27 -14.17
CA LYS A 564 -7.80 1.70 -13.72
C LYS A 564 -7.83 3.16 -13.26
N ALA A 565 -6.73 3.62 -12.67
CA ALA A 565 -6.51 5.01 -12.25
C ALA A 565 -7.52 5.51 -11.20
N LYS A 566 -8.10 4.60 -10.42
CA LYS A 566 -9.00 4.93 -9.30
C LYS A 566 -8.36 5.88 -8.29
N ALA A 567 -7.05 5.76 -8.08
CA ALA A 567 -6.28 6.66 -7.23
C ALA A 567 -6.28 8.10 -7.75
N PHE A 568 -6.43 8.27 -9.06
CA PHE A 568 -6.61 9.55 -9.72
C PHE A 568 -8.09 9.91 -9.82
N GLY A 569 -9.02 9.18 -9.22
CA GLY A 569 -10.43 9.53 -9.24
C GLY A 569 -11.19 9.10 -10.49
N PHE A 570 -10.58 8.30 -11.37
CA PHE A 570 -11.27 7.67 -12.49
C PHE A 570 -12.30 6.64 -12.00
N GLY A 571 -13.28 6.36 -12.85
CA GLY A 571 -14.18 5.21 -12.73
C GLY A 571 -15.27 5.32 -11.66
N SER A 572 -15.53 6.51 -11.13
CA SER A 572 -16.77 6.76 -10.38
C SER A 572 -17.95 6.58 -11.32
N SER A 573 -18.86 5.66 -10.99
CA SER A 573 -19.99 5.28 -11.84
C SER A 573 -21.25 5.05 -11.01
N LYS A 574 -22.42 5.25 -11.63
CA LYS A 574 -23.72 4.93 -11.04
C LYS A 574 -24.30 3.71 -11.72
N ILE A 575 -24.84 2.76 -10.97
CA ILE A 575 -25.61 1.64 -11.50
C ILE A 575 -27.08 1.85 -11.15
N GLU A 576 -27.96 1.54 -12.10
CA GLU A 576 -29.41 1.58 -11.96
C GLU A 576 -30.02 0.30 -12.54
N ILE A 577 -30.94 -0.32 -11.79
CA ILE A 577 -31.71 -1.48 -12.23
C ILE A 577 -32.91 -0.96 -13.03
N LYS A 578 -32.91 -1.20 -14.34
CA LYS A 578 -33.97 -0.77 -15.26
C LYS A 578 -35.15 -1.73 -15.28
N GLU A 579 -34.87 -3.04 -15.23
CA GLU A 579 -35.89 -4.08 -15.16
C GLU A 579 -35.52 -5.13 -14.12
N PHE A 580 -36.52 -5.59 -13.37
CA PHE A 580 -36.40 -6.69 -12.42
C PHE A 580 -37.44 -7.75 -12.77
N LEU A 581 -36.96 -8.91 -13.22
CA LEU A 581 -37.76 -10.01 -13.74
C LEU A 581 -37.54 -11.26 -12.88
N LEU A 582 -38.57 -11.73 -12.19
CA LEU A 582 -38.58 -12.99 -11.45
C LEU A 582 -39.15 -14.10 -12.33
N LYS A 583 -38.50 -15.26 -12.37
CA LYS A 583 -39.07 -16.44 -13.04
C LYS A 583 -40.31 -16.87 -12.27
N SER A 584 -41.42 -17.10 -12.98
CA SER A 584 -42.66 -17.55 -12.36
C SER A 584 -42.46 -18.89 -11.63
N GLN A 585 -43.22 -19.11 -10.56
CA GLN A 585 -43.18 -20.38 -9.82
C GLN A 585 -43.73 -21.54 -10.68
N ASN A 586 -44.60 -21.26 -11.64
CA ASN A 586 -45.18 -22.23 -12.57
C ASN A 586 -44.27 -22.55 -13.77
N ARG A 587 -42.96 -22.32 -13.68
CA ARG A 587 -42.00 -22.48 -14.80
C ARG A 587 -41.96 -23.86 -15.49
N TYR A 588 -42.52 -24.89 -14.85
CA TYR A 588 -42.57 -26.26 -15.38
C TYR A 588 -43.96 -26.64 -15.92
N SER A 589 -44.93 -25.70 -15.90
CA SER A 589 -46.26 -25.92 -16.48
C SER A 589 -46.34 -25.55 -17.97
N ASP A 590 -45.28 -24.96 -18.54
CA ASP A 590 -45.20 -24.60 -19.96
C ASP A 590 -43.74 -24.68 -20.45
N PHE A 591 -43.54 -24.86 -21.75
CA PHE A 591 -42.24 -24.83 -22.43
C PHE A 591 -41.67 -23.39 -22.55
N THR A 592 -42.48 -22.37 -22.29
CA THR A 592 -42.04 -20.97 -22.25
C THR A 592 -41.74 -20.52 -20.80
N ILE A 593 -40.56 -19.92 -20.58
CA ILE A 593 -40.22 -19.35 -19.27
C ILE A 593 -40.93 -18.00 -19.13
N SER A 594 -41.95 -17.96 -18.28
CA SER A 594 -42.64 -16.72 -17.92
C SER A 594 -41.91 -15.96 -16.82
N TYR A 595 -41.98 -14.62 -16.90
CA TYR A 595 -41.40 -13.71 -15.93
C TYR A 595 -42.48 -12.81 -15.34
N GLU A 596 -42.37 -12.56 -14.04
CA GLU A 596 -43.16 -11.61 -13.29
C GLU A 596 -42.29 -10.40 -12.92
N LYS A 597 -42.89 -9.21 -12.87
CA LYS A 597 -42.17 -8.00 -12.46
C LYS A 597 -41.90 -8.07 -10.96
N GLY A 598 -40.63 -7.99 -10.58
CA GLY A 598 -40.25 -7.96 -9.17
C GLY A 598 -40.41 -6.57 -8.54
N ASN A 599 -40.65 -6.54 -7.22
CA ASN A 599 -40.65 -5.33 -6.41
C ASN A 599 -39.28 -5.18 -5.71
N LYS A 600 -38.47 -4.20 -6.14
CA LYS A 600 -37.11 -4.03 -5.61
C LYS A 600 -37.11 -3.49 -4.18
N GLU A 601 -38.04 -2.60 -3.85
CA GLU A 601 -38.18 -1.95 -2.55
C GLU A 601 -38.40 -2.99 -1.45
N LYS A 602 -39.28 -3.98 -1.69
CA LYS A 602 -39.52 -5.11 -0.79
C LYS A 602 -38.20 -5.77 -0.33
N TYR A 603 -37.33 -6.13 -1.27
CA TYR A 603 -36.09 -6.86 -0.96
C TYR A 603 -35.00 -5.94 -0.40
N ILE A 604 -34.93 -4.69 -0.84
CA ILE A 604 -34.01 -3.69 -0.27
C ILE A 604 -34.34 -3.46 1.22
N ASP A 605 -35.62 -3.37 1.58
CA ASP A 605 -36.02 -3.15 2.97
C ASP A 605 -35.60 -4.33 3.88
N ILE A 606 -35.74 -5.57 3.40
CA ILE A 606 -35.22 -6.77 4.09
C ILE A 606 -33.70 -6.63 4.32
N ALA A 607 -32.95 -6.27 3.28
CA ALA A 607 -31.50 -6.11 3.39
C ALA A 607 -31.11 -4.97 4.35
N LYS A 608 -31.85 -3.86 4.34
CA LYS A 608 -31.60 -2.72 5.23
C LYS A 608 -31.83 -3.08 6.69
N GLN A 609 -32.95 -3.72 6.99
CA GLN A 609 -33.30 -4.14 8.35
C GLN A 609 -32.28 -5.12 8.94
N GLN A 610 -31.75 -6.03 8.13
CA GLN A 610 -30.85 -7.08 8.62
C GLN A 610 -29.37 -6.72 8.56
N TYR A 611 -28.92 -6.04 7.49
CA TYR A 611 -27.49 -5.89 7.21
C TYR A 611 -27.02 -4.44 7.11
N ILE A 612 -27.87 -3.49 6.73
CA ILE A 612 -27.45 -2.10 6.48
C ILE A 612 -27.94 -1.19 7.61
N LEU A 613 -27.63 -1.62 8.84
CA LEU A 613 -27.94 -0.87 10.04
C LEU A 613 -26.87 0.20 10.28
N ASN A 614 -27.30 1.45 10.46
CA ASN A 614 -26.42 2.61 10.59
C ASN A 614 -25.59 2.63 11.88
N ASP A 615 -25.75 1.69 12.82
CA ASP A 615 -24.94 1.58 14.03
C ASP A 615 -23.59 0.88 13.77
N ARG A 616 -23.53 0.00 12.74
CA ARG A 616 -22.34 -0.76 12.36
C ARG A 616 -21.24 0.14 11.80
N LYS A 617 -20.04 0.04 12.38
CA LYS A 617 -18.88 0.88 12.01
C LYS A 617 -18.48 0.72 10.54
N GLU A 618 -18.38 -0.52 10.07
CA GLU A 618 -18.00 -0.85 8.71
C GLU A 618 -19.01 -0.34 7.66
N ILE A 619 -20.30 -0.25 8.03
CA ILE A 619 -21.34 0.32 7.18
C ILE A 619 -21.18 1.83 7.09
N LYS A 620 -20.97 2.54 8.22
CA LYS A 620 -20.66 3.98 8.21
C LYS A 620 -19.42 4.29 7.38
N GLU A 621 -18.38 3.46 7.51
CA GLU A 621 -17.14 3.60 6.73
C GLU A 621 -17.38 3.38 5.24
N LEU A 622 -18.19 2.39 4.86
CA LEU A 622 -18.58 2.13 3.48
C LEU A 622 -19.37 3.30 2.87
N GLN A 623 -20.41 3.76 3.57
CA GLN A 623 -21.23 4.88 3.13
C GLN A 623 -20.38 6.14 2.94
N ALA A 624 -19.47 6.43 3.89
CA ALA A 624 -18.59 7.58 3.80
C ALA A 624 -17.64 7.52 2.60
N ILE A 625 -17.04 6.36 2.31
CA ILE A 625 -16.07 6.24 1.20
C ILE A 625 -16.73 6.14 -0.18
N LEU A 626 -17.94 5.58 -0.26
CA LEU A 626 -18.74 5.53 -1.50
C LEU A 626 -19.47 6.85 -1.80
N SER A 627 -19.55 7.77 -0.83
CA SER A 627 -20.17 9.08 -1.05
C SER A 627 -19.45 9.88 -2.14
N LYS A 628 -20.23 10.42 -3.09
CA LYS A 628 -19.76 11.33 -4.14
C LYS A 628 -19.22 12.65 -3.55
N GLU A 629 -19.69 13.02 -2.35
CA GLU A 629 -19.26 14.21 -1.61
C GLU A 629 -18.49 13.82 -0.34
N ASN A 630 -17.30 14.38 -0.16
CA ASN A 630 -16.51 14.22 1.05
C ASN A 630 -15.62 15.44 1.30
N SER A 631 -14.98 15.48 2.47
CA SER A 631 -14.16 16.61 2.92
C SER A 631 -12.71 16.56 2.43
N LEU A 632 -12.36 15.63 1.53
CA LEU A 632 -11.00 15.50 1.01
C LEU A 632 -10.79 16.44 -0.17
N ASP A 633 -9.62 17.08 -0.20
CA ASP A 633 -9.20 17.92 -1.32
C ASP A 633 -8.16 17.17 -2.17
N PHE A 634 -8.54 16.86 -3.41
CA PHE A 634 -7.69 16.24 -4.41
C PHE A 634 -7.40 17.17 -5.61
N SER A 635 -7.70 18.46 -5.49
CA SER A 635 -7.60 19.43 -6.59
C SER A 635 -6.17 19.61 -7.10
N LYS A 636 -5.17 19.56 -6.20
CA LYS A 636 -3.76 19.72 -6.54
C LYS A 636 -3.08 18.41 -6.92
N SER A 637 -3.17 17.41 -6.04
CA SER A 637 -2.60 16.09 -6.27
C SER A 637 -3.42 15.02 -5.54
N PRO A 638 -3.60 13.84 -6.14
CA PRO A 638 -4.24 12.72 -5.48
C PRO A 638 -3.44 12.13 -4.31
N PHE A 639 -2.13 12.35 -4.30
CA PHE A 639 -1.21 11.87 -3.27
C PHE A 639 -0.60 13.05 -2.51
N PRO A 640 -0.18 12.85 -1.24
CA PRO A 640 0.47 13.89 -0.49
C PRO A 640 1.87 14.16 -1.07
N GLU A 641 2.16 15.43 -1.33
CA GLU A 641 3.42 15.88 -1.93
C GLU A 641 4.15 16.87 -1.01
N ALA A 642 5.47 16.92 -1.11
CA ALA A 642 6.28 17.92 -0.43
C ALA A 642 7.33 18.49 -1.38
N LEU A 643 7.72 19.75 -1.17
CA LEU A 643 8.75 20.41 -1.97
C LEU A 643 10.11 19.72 -1.78
N ASP A 644 10.70 19.34 -2.91
CA ASP A 644 12.07 18.90 -3.09
C ASP A 644 12.87 19.97 -3.82
N ASP A 645 14.02 20.35 -3.27
CA ASP A 645 14.83 21.47 -3.76
C ASP A 645 15.33 21.29 -5.19
N LYS A 646 15.37 20.05 -5.71
CA LYS A 646 15.86 19.73 -7.06
C LYS A 646 14.74 19.33 -8.03
N ARG A 647 13.64 18.78 -7.52
CA ARG A 647 12.60 18.11 -8.34
C ARG A 647 11.20 18.68 -8.16
N GLY A 648 11.05 19.79 -7.43
CA GLY A 648 9.74 20.37 -7.15
C GLY A 648 8.92 19.50 -6.20
N TYR A 649 7.59 19.56 -6.30
CA TYR A 649 6.70 18.79 -5.42
C TYR A 649 6.70 17.30 -5.79
N THR A 650 7.02 16.43 -4.83
CA THR A 650 7.02 14.98 -5.05
C THR A 650 6.46 14.20 -3.87
N THR A 651 5.79 13.09 -4.16
CA THR A 651 5.28 12.14 -3.17
C THR A 651 6.40 11.47 -2.38
N LEU A 652 7.52 11.14 -3.04
CA LEU A 652 8.69 10.53 -2.40
C LEU A 652 9.27 11.43 -1.29
N LYS A 653 9.36 12.74 -1.55
CA LYS A 653 9.83 13.71 -0.55
C LYS A 653 8.89 13.78 0.64
N TRP A 654 7.57 13.70 0.41
CA TRP A 654 6.59 13.68 1.49
C TRP A 654 6.77 12.46 2.40
N PHE A 655 6.89 11.26 1.85
CA PHE A 655 7.14 10.05 2.64
C PHE A 655 8.49 10.06 3.36
N THR A 656 9.52 10.67 2.75
CA THR A 656 10.82 10.83 3.40
C THR A 656 10.76 11.75 4.62
N LYS A 657 9.92 12.79 4.57
CA LYS A 657 9.68 13.71 5.69
C LYS A 657 8.72 13.14 6.75
N ASN A 658 7.80 12.25 6.35
CA ASN A 658 6.73 11.73 7.20
C ASN A 658 6.83 10.20 7.39
N LYS A 659 8.01 9.70 7.75
CA LYS A 659 8.28 8.25 7.86
C LYS A 659 7.37 7.51 8.85
N ASP A 660 6.90 8.19 9.87
CA ASP A 660 6.05 7.63 10.93
C ASP A 660 4.54 7.83 10.67
N ALA A 661 4.17 8.36 9.51
CA ALA A 661 2.78 8.66 9.19
C ALA A 661 1.89 7.41 9.28
N VAL A 662 0.74 7.58 9.92
CA VAL A 662 -0.32 6.58 9.97
C VAL A 662 -1.45 7.07 9.09
N LEU A 663 -1.94 6.21 8.19
CA LEU A 663 -3.08 6.57 7.34
C LEU A 663 -4.30 6.86 8.23
N PRO A 664 -4.94 8.05 8.15
CA PRO A 664 -6.13 8.34 8.96
C PRO A 664 -7.29 7.41 8.62
N ARG A 665 -8.17 7.08 9.58
CA ARG A 665 -9.36 6.25 9.36
C ARG A 665 -10.38 7.00 8.52
N ILE A 666 -11.29 6.25 7.88
CA ILE A 666 -12.35 6.84 7.05
C ILE A 666 -13.20 7.83 7.87
N LEU A 667 -13.61 7.43 9.08
CA LEU A 667 -14.44 8.28 9.96
C LEU A 667 -13.68 9.45 10.61
N ASP A 668 -12.34 9.49 10.51
CA ASP A 668 -11.57 10.65 10.99
C ASP A 668 -11.84 11.89 10.12
N TYR A 669 -12.22 11.69 8.85
CA TYR A 669 -12.58 12.78 7.94
C TYR A 669 -13.99 13.33 8.19
N SER A 670 -14.88 12.53 8.79
CA SER A 670 -16.25 12.94 9.10
C SER A 670 -16.37 13.90 10.28
N LYS A 671 -15.32 14.03 11.12
CA LYS A 671 -15.27 14.95 12.27
C LYS A 671 -15.03 16.41 11.89
N LYS A 672 -14.84 16.70 10.60
CA LYS A 672 -14.83 18.06 10.05
C LYS A 672 -16.22 18.40 9.51
N LYS A 673 -17.10 18.86 10.38
CA LYS A 673 -18.23 19.70 9.98
C LYS A 673 -18.22 20.94 10.84
#